data_AF-A0A949PGG9-F1
#
_entry.id   AF-A0A949PGG9-F1
#
_cell.length_a   1.000
_cell.length_b   1.000
_cell.length_c   1.000
_cell.angle_alpha   90.00
_cell.angle_beta   90.00
_cell.angle_gamma   90.00
#
_symmetry.space_group_name_H-M   'P 1'
#
loop_
_entity.id
_entity.type
_entity.pdbx_description
1 polymer ?
#
loop_
_entity_poly.entity_id
_entity_poly.type
_entity_poly.pdbx_seq_one_letter_code
_entity_poly.pdbx_strand_id
1 'polypeptide(L)'
;EIKPNLPEGMAFVIPSDDAIFINESISEVMRTLGIAVLIVILVNFAFLASLRATLVPSITIPVSVIGTFIGISALGFSINVLTLLALILSIGIVVDDAIVVLENIQRRVEAGEKRMIAAVLGSRQVMFAVLATTLTLVAVFVPISFMEGTVGKLFGEFGFVLAVSVAISTLVALTLCPMLCSRILKRGDGANAASRWLDKSFDRLANSYRRGLAGAINKAPLVLAIAVGFAGLSYFAYEALPKELTPQEDRGVFFVAISAPQGANVSYTDKEVRTAERSMDYLYANGEAEHVLGFAGTRGRPHEGFVVVRLTHWDERGRHSTKTVREVNDKLMAQPGIRAMAINPAGLGLRGSRHPLRVVIGGPDYESVEKWSEEIIRKAQQNPGLLDVDTDLERNQPQLSVKIDRSRADDMGVRVASIARALQTLLASREVTTYVDRGREYSVILKARNEDRQTPQDLKNIFVRSDRSGELVPLTALVTLESEAAAPTLRRYNRLPSVTISASLESGYSLGEAIKYMEALASETLPSEARLGFGGQSQQFLETSSGVALVFGMALLIVFLVLAAQFESFVHPLIIMLSVPLAISGALMALLITGNSLNIYSQVGLVLLVGLMAKNGILIVEFANQLRDEGRSVREAVLEASAVRLRPILMTVVSTVLGAAPLVFASGAGAESRFAIGTVIIGGLSIASGMTLFLTPVLYDLLARFSTPIRVTGDALDAELADSQPSPSAAE
;
A
#
# COMPACT_ATOMS: atom_id res chain seq x y z
N GLU A 1 13.64 -28.51 20.27
CA GLU A 1 14.25 -29.81 19.90
C GLU A 1 15.77 -29.78 19.82
N ILE A 2 16.40 -28.79 19.17
CA ILE A 2 17.88 -28.75 19.03
C ILE A 2 18.61 -28.29 20.32
N LYS A 3 18.09 -27.26 21.02
CA LYS A 3 18.71 -26.70 22.24
C LYS A 3 19.16 -27.73 23.30
N PRO A 4 18.36 -28.73 23.70
CA PRO A 4 18.78 -29.71 24.72
C PRO A 4 19.88 -30.67 24.25
N ASN A 5 20.13 -30.76 22.94
CA ASN A 5 21.16 -31.63 22.36
C ASN A 5 22.45 -30.85 22.02
N LEU A 6 22.54 -29.57 22.39
CA LEU A 6 23.74 -28.78 22.16
C LEU A 6 24.86 -29.25 23.11
N PRO A 7 26.10 -29.38 22.60
CA PRO A 7 27.28 -29.59 23.44
C PRO A 7 27.46 -28.49 24.48
N GLU A 8 28.14 -28.82 25.57
CA GLU A 8 28.50 -27.86 26.61
C GLU A 8 29.28 -26.67 26.00
N GLY A 9 28.89 -25.45 26.35
CA GLY A 9 29.48 -24.21 25.82
C GLY A 9 28.89 -23.68 24.51
N MET A 10 27.91 -24.36 23.89
CA MET A 10 27.20 -23.85 22.72
C MET A 10 25.87 -23.17 23.07
N ALA A 11 25.63 -21.99 22.51
CA ALA A 11 24.36 -21.26 22.64
C ALA A 11 23.74 -20.99 21.26
N PHE A 12 22.41 -21.03 21.20
CA PHE A 12 21.66 -20.68 19.99
C PHE A 12 21.09 -19.26 20.14
N VAL A 13 21.45 -18.36 19.23
CA VAL A 13 21.00 -16.96 19.20
C VAL A 13 20.23 -16.72 17.91
N ILE A 14 19.12 -15.99 18.00
CA ILE A 14 18.30 -15.60 16.85
C ILE A 14 18.57 -14.11 16.59
N PRO A 15 19.39 -13.78 15.58
CA PRO A 15 19.83 -12.39 15.37
C PRO A 15 18.78 -11.50 14.71
N SER A 16 17.85 -12.10 13.98
CA SER A 16 16.78 -11.43 13.25
C SER A 16 15.62 -12.40 13.10
N ASP A 17 14.42 -11.91 13.38
CA ASP A 17 13.17 -12.65 13.24
C ASP A 17 12.08 -11.72 12.70
N ASP A 18 11.71 -11.92 11.43
CA ASP A 18 10.65 -11.16 10.76
C ASP A 18 9.27 -11.43 11.39
N ALA A 19 9.09 -12.59 12.06
CA ALA A 19 7.83 -12.93 12.70
C ALA A 19 7.51 -12.01 13.87
N ILE A 20 8.52 -11.41 14.52
CA ILE A 20 8.29 -10.42 15.59
C ILE A 20 7.54 -9.21 15.03
N PHE A 21 7.99 -8.65 13.90
CA PHE A 21 7.31 -7.52 13.26
C PHE A 21 5.89 -7.91 12.83
N ILE A 22 5.72 -9.09 12.23
CA ILE A 22 4.41 -9.56 11.77
C ILE A 22 3.45 -9.74 12.95
N ASN A 23 3.90 -10.38 14.03
CA ASN A 23 3.10 -10.63 15.22
C ASN A 23 2.72 -9.33 15.92
N GLU A 24 3.67 -8.41 16.10
CA GLU A 24 3.38 -7.09 16.67
C GLU A 24 2.45 -6.27 15.78
N SER A 25 2.64 -6.29 14.45
CA SER A 25 1.74 -5.60 13.53
C SER A 25 0.31 -6.15 13.61
N ILE A 26 0.13 -7.46 13.66
CA ILE A 26 -1.20 -8.09 13.83
C ILE A 26 -1.80 -7.76 15.20
N SER A 27 -1.01 -7.84 16.27
CA SER A 27 -1.44 -7.50 17.64
C SER A 27 -1.92 -6.06 17.73
N GLU A 28 -1.15 -5.13 17.18
CA GLU A 28 -1.47 -3.71 17.15
C GLU A 28 -2.70 -3.41 16.28
N VAL A 29 -2.87 -4.08 15.15
CA VAL A 29 -4.08 -3.98 14.32
C VAL A 29 -5.31 -4.52 15.08
N MET A 30 -5.19 -5.65 15.79
CA MET A 30 -6.28 -6.20 16.62
C MET A 30 -6.64 -5.30 17.79
N ARG A 31 -5.65 -4.68 18.44
CA ARG A 31 -5.86 -3.68 19.48
C ARG A 31 -6.58 -2.45 18.92
N THR A 32 -6.12 -1.96 17.77
CA THR A 32 -6.74 -0.84 17.04
C THR A 32 -8.20 -1.16 16.69
N LEU A 33 -8.48 -2.39 16.22
CA LEU A 33 -9.83 -2.88 15.93
C LEU A 33 -10.72 -2.83 17.18
N GLY A 34 -10.25 -3.34 18.32
CA GLY A 34 -11.01 -3.31 19.58
C GLY A 34 -11.31 -1.88 20.07
N ILE A 35 -10.32 -0.98 19.97
CA ILE A 35 -10.50 0.44 20.32
C ILE A 35 -11.49 1.11 19.36
N ALA A 36 -11.40 0.85 18.06
CA ALA A 36 -12.31 1.40 17.06
C ALA A 36 -13.76 0.96 17.30
N VAL A 37 -14.00 -0.33 17.60
CA VAL A 37 -15.33 -0.84 17.98
C VAL A 37 -15.86 -0.11 19.22
N LEU A 38 -15.03 0.03 20.25
CA LEU A 38 -15.44 0.71 21.48
C LEU A 38 -15.80 2.19 21.22
N ILE A 39 -14.98 2.90 20.45
CA ILE A 39 -15.24 4.30 20.09
C ILE A 39 -16.55 4.43 19.32
N VAL A 40 -16.78 3.57 18.32
CA VAL A 40 -18.03 3.59 17.53
C VAL A 40 -19.24 3.33 18.43
N ILE A 41 -19.17 2.38 19.36
CA ILE A 41 -20.24 2.15 20.34
C ILE A 41 -20.47 3.38 21.22
N LEU A 42 -19.41 4.03 21.72
CA LEU A 42 -19.51 5.23 22.55
C LEU A 42 -20.10 6.43 21.79
N VAL A 43 -19.72 6.61 20.53
CA VAL A 43 -20.28 7.64 19.65
C VAL A 43 -21.76 7.37 19.42
N ASN A 44 -22.14 6.12 19.10
CA ASN A 44 -23.54 5.76 18.93
C ASN A 44 -24.36 6.00 20.20
N PHE A 45 -23.81 5.68 21.37
CA PHE A 45 -24.43 5.99 22.64
C PHE A 45 -24.64 7.51 22.82
N ALA A 46 -23.66 8.32 22.44
CA ALA A 46 -23.75 9.78 22.54
C ALA A 46 -24.84 10.37 21.62
N PHE A 47 -25.06 9.81 20.43
CA PHE A 47 -26.09 10.27 19.50
C PHE A 47 -27.52 9.76 19.82
N LEU A 48 -27.63 8.54 20.35
CA LEU A 48 -28.91 7.90 20.68
C LEU A 48 -29.39 8.21 22.10
N ALA A 49 -28.51 8.59 23.02
CA ALA A 49 -28.78 8.90 24.43
C ALA A 49 -29.57 7.81 25.20
N SER A 50 -29.55 6.57 24.69
CA SER A 50 -30.32 5.44 25.18
C SER A 50 -29.50 4.16 25.14
N LEU A 51 -29.30 3.54 26.31
CA LEU A 51 -28.58 2.27 26.43
C LEU A 51 -29.26 1.17 25.60
N ARG A 52 -30.59 1.13 25.59
CA ARG A 52 -31.36 0.11 24.87
C ARG A 52 -31.25 0.24 23.36
N ALA A 53 -31.33 1.47 22.84
CA ALA A 53 -31.14 1.72 21.42
C ALA A 53 -29.70 1.36 21.01
N THR A 54 -28.71 1.70 21.85
CA THR A 54 -27.29 1.42 21.59
C THR A 54 -26.96 -0.07 21.58
N LEU A 55 -27.70 -0.91 22.33
CA LEU A 55 -27.49 -2.36 22.30
C LEU A 55 -27.68 -2.97 20.90
N VAL A 56 -28.50 -2.35 20.05
CA VAL A 56 -28.73 -2.84 18.68
C VAL A 56 -27.44 -2.77 17.85
N PRO A 57 -26.81 -1.59 17.61
CA PRO A 57 -25.54 -1.49 16.90
C PRO A 57 -24.40 -2.26 17.59
N SER A 58 -24.39 -2.30 18.93
CA SER A 58 -23.38 -3.07 19.68
C SER A 58 -23.43 -4.57 19.42
N ILE A 59 -24.60 -5.14 19.10
CA ILE A 59 -24.74 -6.56 18.74
C ILE A 59 -24.53 -6.79 17.25
N THR A 60 -24.94 -5.85 16.38
CA THR A 60 -24.79 -6.02 14.94
C THR A 60 -23.33 -5.91 14.48
N ILE A 61 -22.47 -5.14 15.18
CA ILE A 61 -21.04 -5.04 14.86
C ILE A 61 -20.34 -6.41 14.93
N PRO A 62 -20.32 -7.13 16.08
CA PRO A 62 -19.63 -8.41 16.15
C PRO A 62 -20.22 -9.45 15.21
N VAL A 63 -21.55 -9.49 15.06
CA VAL A 63 -22.21 -10.44 14.14
C VAL A 63 -21.77 -10.22 12.70
N SER A 64 -21.67 -8.95 12.27
CA SER A 64 -21.23 -8.62 10.92
C SER A 64 -19.76 -9.00 10.73
N VAL A 65 -18.87 -8.61 11.66
CA VAL A 65 -17.43 -8.92 11.59
C VAL A 65 -17.18 -10.45 11.59
N ILE A 66 -17.86 -11.20 12.45
CA ILE A 66 -17.77 -12.67 12.49
C ILE A 66 -18.30 -13.28 11.18
N GLY A 67 -19.42 -12.76 10.67
CA GLY A 67 -19.94 -13.16 9.36
C GLY A 67 -18.93 -12.91 8.24
N THR A 68 -18.22 -11.79 8.27
CA THR A 68 -17.18 -11.47 7.28
C THR A 68 -16.07 -12.51 7.29
N PHE A 69 -15.62 -13.01 8.45
CA PHE A 69 -14.65 -14.11 8.52
C PHE A 69 -15.15 -15.38 7.83
N ILE A 70 -16.44 -15.71 7.96
CA ILE A 70 -17.06 -16.86 7.26
C ILE A 70 -17.03 -16.64 5.75
N GLY A 71 -17.40 -15.43 5.28
CA GLY A 71 -17.41 -15.10 3.86
C GLY A 71 -16.00 -15.11 3.23
N ILE A 72 -15.02 -14.52 3.92
CA ILE A 72 -13.61 -14.53 3.52
C ILE A 72 -13.06 -15.97 3.47
N SER A 73 -13.39 -16.79 4.48
CA SER A 73 -12.97 -18.19 4.51
C SER A 73 -13.57 -19.00 3.37
N ALA A 74 -14.82 -18.74 2.98
CA ALA A 74 -15.47 -19.39 1.84
C ALA A 74 -14.82 -19.01 0.49
N LEU A 75 -14.25 -17.81 0.39
CA LEU A 75 -13.48 -17.34 -0.78
C LEU A 75 -12.02 -17.84 -0.79
N GLY A 76 -11.57 -18.54 0.25
CA GLY A 76 -10.20 -19.05 0.35
C GLY A 76 -9.15 -17.98 0.68
N PHE A 77 -9.56 -16.84 1.22
CA PHE A 77 -8.65 -15.76 1.62
C PHE A 77 -8.04 -15.99 3.01
N SER A 78 -6.87 -15.40 3.21
CA SER A 78 -6.12 -15.48 4.46
C SER A 78 -6.48 -14.32 5.41
N ILE A 79 -6.14 -14.48 6.70
CA ILE A 79 -6.12 -13.35 7.64
C ILE A 79 -4.72 -12.73 7.60
N ASN A 80 -4.64 -11.48 7.13
CA ASN A 80 -3.41 -10.71 7.09
C ASN A 80 -3.67 -9.24 7.45
N VAL A 81 -2.60 -8.44 7.45
CA VAL A 81 -2.67 -7.02 7.83
C VAL A 81 -3.65 -6.24 6.95
N LEU A 82 -3.72 -6.52 5.64
CA LEU A 82 -4.64 -5.82 4.74
C LEU A 82 -6.10 -6.22 4.97
N THR A 83 -6.38 -7.51 5.15
CA THR A 83 -7.75 -7.96 5.45
C THR A 83 -8.23 -7.46 6.82
N LEU A 84 -7.34 -7.39 7.81
CA LEU A 84 -7.68 -6.83 9.13
C LEU A 84 -7.87 -5.31 9.05
N LEU A 85 -7.06 -4.62 8.25
CA LEU A 85 -7.24 -3.18 8.00
C LEU A 85 -8.58 -2.90 7.31
N ALA A 86 -8.95 -3.71 6.30
CA ALA A 86 -10.27 -3.67 5.69
C ALA A 86 -11.39 -3.88 6.72
N LEU A 87 -11.23 -4.82 7.67
CA LEU A 87 -12.19 -5.01 8.76
C LEU A 87 -12.29 -3.78 9.68
N ILE A 88 -11.17 -3.15 10.07
CA ILE A 88 -11.17 -1.92 10.87
C ILE A 88 -11.97 -0.83 10.16
N LEU A 89 -11.67 -0.61 8.88
CA LEU A 89 -12.35 0.39 8.07
C LEU A 89 -13.83 0.05 7.90
N SER A 90 -14.16 -1.23 7.78
CA SER A 90 -15.55 -1.67 7.67
C SER A 90 -16.37 -1.36 8.91
N ILE A 91 -15.81 -1.24 10.12
CA ILE A 91 -16.61 -0.97 11.33
C ILE A 91 -17.43 0.30 11.18
N GLY A 92 -16.84 1.41 10.72
CA GLY A 92 -17.60 2.66 10.52
C GLY A 92 -18.76 2.45 9.54
N ILE A 93 -18.49 1.75 8.45
CA ILE A 93 -19.43 1.50 7.35
C ILE A 93 -20.54 0.50 7.74
N VAL A 94 -20.17 -0.54 8.47
CA VAL A 94 -21.03 -1.68 8.87
C VAL A 94 -22.13 -1.25 9.83
N VAL A 95 -21.88 -0.20 10.61
CA VAL A 95 -22.82 0.22 11.64
C VAL A 95 -23.82 1.22 11.11
N ASP A 96 -23.43 1.99 10.10
CA ASP A 96 -24.29 2.99 9.48
C ASP A 96 -25.64 2.42 9.05
N ASP A 97 -25.68 1.27 8.37
CA ASP A 97 -26.94 0.71 7.87
C ASP A 97 -27.86 0.30 9.03
N ALA A 98 -27.29 -0.32 10.06
CA ALA A 98 -28.01 -0.68 11.27
C ALA A 98 -28.50 0.57 12.03
N ILE A 99 -27.72 1.65 12.05
CA ILE A 99 -28.10 2.94 12.64
C ILE A 99 -29.26 3.55 11.86
N VAL A 100 -29.19 3.65 10.53
CA VAL A 100 -30.24 4.26 9.70
C VAL A 100 -31.57 3.53 9.88
N VAL A 101 -31.53 2.19 9.95
CA VAL A 101 -32.72 1.37 10.24
C VAL A 101 -33.22 1.60 11.66
N LEU A 102 -32.34 1.55 12.65
CA LEU A 102 -32.68 1.77 14.07
C LEU A 102 -33.31 3.14 14.30
N GLU A 103 -32.68 4.20 13.78
CA GLU A 103 -33.12 5.59 13.95
C GLU A 103 -34.52 5.77 13.35
N ASN A 104 -34.76 5.24 12.14
CA ASN A 104 -36.07 5.36 11.52
C ASN A 104 -37.17 4.60 12.28
N ILE A 105 -36.84 3.42 12.84
CA ILE A 105 -37.75 2.67 13.71
C ILE A 105 -37.99 3.45 15.01
N GLN A 106 -36.96 3.99 15.64
CA GLN A 106 -37.05 4.76 16.87
C GLN A 106 -37.96 5.99 16.69
N ARG A 107 -37.76 6.76 15.62
CA ARG A 107 -38.60 7.91 15.26
C ARG A 107 -40.09 7.55 15.20
N ARG A 108 -40.43 6.38 14.63
CA ARG A 108 -41.82 5.88 14.57
C ARG A 108 -42.36 5.42 15.93
N VAL A 109 -41.54 4.78 16.76
CA VAL A 109 -41.91 4.41 18.13
C VAL A 109 -42.20 5.65 18.98
N GLU A 110 -41.42 6.71 18.81
CA GLU A 110 -41.59 8.00 19.48
C GLU A 110 -42.83 8.75 18.97
N ALA A 111 -43.14 8.68 17.67
CA ALA A 111 -44.38 9.17 17.08
C ALA A 111 -45.64 8.43 17.56
N GLY A 112 -45.47 7.35 18.33
CA GLY A 112 -46.54 6.67 19.03
C GLY A 112 -46.95 5.33 18.45
N GLU A 113 -46.21 4.79 17.49
CA GLU A 113 -46.53 3.48 16.94
C GLU A 113 -46.14 2.33 17.89
N LYS A 114 -46.83 1.18 17.76
CA LYS A 114 -46.42 -0.06 18.44
C LYS A 114 -45.11 -0.55 17.84
N ARG A 115 -44.19 -1.00 18.69
CA ARG A 115 -42.81 -1.40 18.32
C ARG A 115 -42.72 -2.37 17.13
N MET A 116 -43.60 -3.35 17.06
CA MET A 116 -43.62 -4.32 15.97
C MET A 116 -44.01 -3.66 14.63
N ILE A 117 -45.02 -2.79 14.66
CA ILE A 117 -45.47 -2.04 13.48
C ILE A 117 -44.38 -1.04 13.06
N ALA A 118 -43.82 -0.31 14.02
CA ALA A 118 -42.72 0.62 13.78
C ALA A 118 -41.49 -0.07 13.19
N ALA A 119 -41.16 -1.29 13.64
CA ALA A 119 -40.05 -2.06 13.10
C ALA A 119 -40.27 -2.45 11.63
N VAL A 120 -41.46 -2.95 11.28
CA VAL A 120 -41.78 -3.35 9.89
C VAL A 120 -41.89 -2.16 8.96
N LEU A 121 -42.65 -1.12 9.34
CA LEU A 121 -42.86 0.04 8.49
C LEU A 121 -41.60 0.93 8.44
N GLY A 122 -40.89 1.07 9.55
CA GLY A 122 -39.64 1.82 9.63
C GLY A 122 -38.53 1.20 8.79
N SER A 123 -38.36 -0.13 8.83
CA SER A 123 -37.39 -0.81 7.96
C SER A 123 -37.76 -0.71 6.48
N ARG A 124 -39.03 -0.93 6.11
CA ARG A 124 -39.49 -0.79 4.71
C ARG A 124 -39.22 0.59 4.12
N GLN A 125 -39.36 1.65 4.92
CA GLN A 125 -39.13 3.02 4.45
C GLN A 125 -37.66 3.30 4.08
N VAL A 126 -36.69 2.63 4.72
CA VAL A 126 -35.26 2.85 4.46
C VAL A 126 -34.59 1.70 3.72
N MET A 127 -35.32 0.61 3.44
CA MET A 127 -34.77 -0.59 2.81
C MET A 127 -34.11 -0.29 1.46
N PHE A 128 -34.74 0.53 0.63
CA PHE A 128 -34.20 0.93 -0.67
C PHE A 128 -32.91 1.75 -0.49
N ALA A 129 -32.93 2.76 0.39
CA ALA A 129 -31.75 3.55 0.78
C ALA A 129 -30.58 2.69 1.23
N VAL A 130 -30.83 1.71 2.09
CA VAL A 130 -29.78 0.84 2.63
C VAL A 130 -29.18 0.02 1.49
N LEU A 131 -30.00 -0.70 0.71
CA LEU A 131 -29.55 -1.49 -0.44
C LEU A 131 -28.80 -0.62 -1.48
N ALA A 132 -29.21 0.63 -1.66
CA ALA A 132 -28.53 1.63 -2.49
C ALA A 132 -27.07 1.80 -2.12
N THR A 133 -26.87 2.12 -0.85
CA THR A 133 -25.58 2.48 -0.31
C THR A 133 -24.67 1.27 -0.28
N THR A 134 -25.21 0.09 0.02
CA THR A 134 -24.52 -1.21 -0.06
C THR A 134 -24.02 -1.49 -1.47
N LEU A 135 -24.90 -1.45 -2.47
CA LEU A 135 -24.54 -1.79 -3.83
C LEU A 135 -23.52 -0.80 -4.39
N THR A 136 -23.64 0.48 -4.03
CA THR A 136 -22.68 1.53 -4.39
C THR A 136 -21.30 1.27 -3.77
N LEU A 137 -21.23 0.90 -2.49
CA LEU A 137 -19.97 0.56 -1.83
C LEU A 137 -19.33 -0.70 -2.45
N VAL A 138 -20.12 -1.73 -2.73
CA VAL A 138 -19.65 -2.93 -3.44
C VAL A 138 -19.14 -2.57 -4.84
N ALA A 139 -19.84 -1.70 -5.56
CA ALA A 139 -19.47 -1.20 -6.88
C ALA A 139 -18.17 -0.38 -6.89
N VAL A 140 -17.79 0.23 -5.76
CA VAL A 140 -16.49 0.88 -5.59
C VAL A 140 -15.38 -0.16 -5.43
N PHE A 141 -15.56 -1.20 -4.60
CA PHE A 141 -14.48 -2.11 -4.22
C PHE A 141 -14.25 -3.28 -5.17
N VAL A 142 -15.31 -3.81 -5.77
CA VAL A 142 -15.21 -4.96 -6.68
C VAL A 142 -14.33 -4.67 -7.90
N PRO A 143 -14.39 -3.51 -8.57
CA PRO A 143 -13.50 -3.23 -9.70
C PRO A 143 -12.03 -3.17 -9.32
N ILE A 144 -11.71 -2.70 -8.11
CA ILE A 144 -10.34 -2.62 -7.60
C ILE A 144 -9.76 -4.02 -7.39
N SER A 145 -10.60 -5.00 -7.03
CA SER A 145 -10.11 -6.36 -6.80
C SER A 145 -9.68 -7.08 -8.08
N PHE A 146 -10.01 -6.53 -9.26
CA PHE A 146 -9.55 -7.02 -10.58
C PHE A 146 -8.28 -6.32 -11.08
N MET A 147 -7.61 -5.52 -10.25
CA MET A 147 -6.30 -4.99 -10.58
C MET A 147 -5.30 -6.12 -10.84
N GLU A 148 -4.47 -5.95 -11.86
CA GLU A 148 -3.37 -6.86 -12.15
C GLU A 148 -2.09 -6.49 -11.36
N GLY A 149 -1.08 -7.36 -11.42
CA GLY A 149 0.21 -7.15 -10.78
C GLY A 149 0.25 -7.43 -9.27
N THR A 150 1.40 -7.15 -8.65
CA THR A 150 1.63 -7.39 -7.21
C THR A 150 0.65 -6.62 -6.34
N VAL A 151 0.36 -5.38 -6.75
CA VAL A 151 -0.57 -4.49 -6.04
C VAL A 151 -2.01 -4.96 -6.18
N GLY A 152 -2.40 -5.47 -7.35
CA GLY A 152 -3.70 -6.08 -7.56
C GLY A 152 -3.97 -7.30 -6.68
N LYS A 153 -2.96 -8.15 -6.43
CA LYS A 153 -3.10 -9.27 -5.48
C LYS A 153 -3.39 -8.81 -4.05
N LEU A 154 -2.75 -7.73 -3.62
CA LEU A 154 -2.91 -7.16 -2.29
C LEU A 154 -4.28 -6.47 -2.14
N PHE A 155 -4.73 -5.76 -3.18
CA PHE A 155 -6.02 -5.09 -3.19
C PHE A 155 -7.20 -6.00 -3.47
N GLY A 156 -6.97 -7.14 -4.13
CA GLY A 156 -7.94 -8.19 -4.35
C GLY A 156 -8.61 -8.61 -3.06
N GLU A 157 -7.81 -9.09 -2.11
CA GLU A 157 -8.30 -9.51 -0.80
C GLU A 157 -8.94 -8.34 -0.04
N PHE A 158 -8.30 -7.17 -0.02
CA PHE A 158 -8.83 -5.98 0.66
C PHE A 158 -10.23 -5.58 0.16
N GLY A 159 -10.41 -5.48 -1.17
CA GLY A 159 -11.65 -5.04 -1.79
C GLY A 159 -12.80 -6.03 -1.57
N PHE A 160 -12.53 -7.34 -1.72
CA PHE A 160 -13.55 -8.35 -1.43
C PHE A 160 -13.89 -8.44 0.05
N VAL A 161 -12.93 -8.27 0.97
CA VAL A 161 -13.21 -8.22 2.41
C VAL A 161 -14.19 -7.09 2.73
N LEU A 162 -13.96 -5.89 2.19
CA LEU A 162 -14.90 -4.78 2.36
C LEU A 162 -16.27 -5.07 1.74
N ALA A 163 -16.31 -5.58 0.51
CA ALA A 163 -17.57 -5.90 -0.17
C ALA A 163 -18.39 -6.94 0.60
N VAL A 164 -17.75 -8.02 1.08
CA VAL A 164 -18.38 -9.06 1.90
C VAL A 164 -18.83 -8.48 3.24
N SER A 165 -18.00 -7.66 3.89
CA SER A 165 -18.34 -7.05 5.18
C SER A 165 -19.57 -6.15 5.10
N VAL A 166 -19.63 -5.33 4.06
CA VAL A 166 -20.78 -4.44 3.79
C VAL A 166 -22.02 -5.25 3.41
N ALA A 167 -21.90 -6.27 2.55
CA ALA A 167 -23.04 -7.13 2.20
C ALA A 167 -23.63 -7.86 3.41
N ILE A 168 -22.79 -8.40 4.28
CA ILE A 168 -23.21 -9.07 5.52
C ILE A 168 -23.80 -8.06 6.50
N SER A 169 -23.20 -6.88 6.65
CA SER A 169 -23.76 -5.79 7.45
C SER A 169 -25.18 -5.43 7.02
N THR A 170 -25.42 -5.28 5.72
CA THR A 170 -26.74 -4.96 5.20
C THR A 170 -27.75 -6.08 5.45
N LEU A 171 -27.34 -7.34 5.30
CA LEU A 171 -28.16 -8.48 5.68
C LEU A 171 -28.56 -8.40 7.16
N VAL A 172 -27.60 -8.11 8.05
CA VAL A 172 -27.82 -7.96 9.49
C VAL A 172 -28.70 -6.74 9.81
N ALA A 173 -28.50 -5.62 9.10
CA ALA A 173 -29.26 -4.38 9.26
C ALA A 173 -30.72 -4.52 8.83
N LEU A 174 -31.02 -5.35 7.81
CA LEU A 174 -32.40 -5.56 7.34
C LEU A 174 -33.11 -6.73 8.02
N THR A 175 -32.39 -7.59 8.75
CA THR A 175 -32.97 -8.76 9.43
C THR A 175 -32.89 -8.65 10.96
N LEU A 176 -31.68 -8.69 11.51
CA LEU A 176 -31.43 -8.72 12.95
C LEU A 176 -31.79 -7.38 13.61
N CYS A 177 -31.46 -6.25 12.98
CA CYS A 177 -31.75 -4.93 13.55
C CYS A 177 -33.27 -4.70 13.78
N PRO A 178 -34.17 -4.88 12.79
CA PRO A 178 -35.62 -4.76 13.01
C PRO A 178 -36.15 -5.74 14.06
N MET A 179 -35.60 -6.97 14.09
CA MET A 179 -35.98 -7.98 15.07
C MET A 179 -35.63 -7.53 16.50
N LEU A 180 -34.40 -7.07 16.73
CA LEU A 180 -33.96 -6.55 18.01
C LEU A 180 -34.76 -5.30 18.41
N CYS A 181 -34.97 -4.37 17.48
CA CYS A 181 -35.77 -3.16 17.70
C CYS A 181 -37.19 -3.48 18.16
N SER A 182 -37.84 -4.48 17.56
CA SER A 182 -39.21 -4.88 17.91
C SER A 182 -39.35 -5.37 19.36
N ARG A 183 -38.27 -5.90 19.94
CA ARG A 183 -38.25 -6.47 21.31
C ARG A 183 -37.67 -5.51 22.36
N ILE A 184 -36.59 -4.81 22.02
CA ILE A 184 -35.77 -4.06 22.98
C ILE A 184 -36.28 -2.62 23.17
N LEU A 185 -36.66 -1.93 22.09
CA LEU A 185 -37.08 -0.53 22.16
C LEU A 185 -38.35 -0.40 22.99
N LYS A 186 -38.42 0.57 23.91
CA LYS A 186 -39.63 0.95 24.63
C LYS A 186 -40.01 2.40 24.35
N ARG A 187 -41.32 2.69 24.41
CA ARG A 187 -41.83 4.07 24.46
C ARG A 187 -41.20 4.77 25.67
N GLY A 188 -40.59 5.94 25.44
CA GLY A 188 -39.89 6.70 26.47
C GLY A 188 -38.40 6.37 26.64
N ASP A 189 -37.80 5.49 25.82
CA ASP A 189 -36.35 5.26 25.83
C ASP A 189 -35.52 6.49 25.42
N GLY A 190 -36.17 7.54 24.87
CA GLY A 190 -35.63 8.89 24.63
C GLY A 190 -36.14 9.97 25.62
N ALA A 191 -36.79 9.61 26.73
CA ALA A 191 -37.34 10.58 27.69
C ALA A 191 -36.33 11.09 28.75
N ASN A 192 -35.05 10.79 28.58
CA ASN A 192 -33.99 11.22 29.50
C ASN A 192 -33.64 12.70 29.31
N ALA A 193 -33.13 13.36 30.35
CA ALA A 193 -32.71 14.76 30.28
C ALA A 193 -31.63 15.00 29.19
N ALA A 194 -30.71 14.05 29.02
CA ALA A 194 -29.69 14.07 27.99
C ALA A 194 -30.28 14.02 26.56
N SER A 195 -31.23 13.12 26.31
CA SER A 195 -31.90 13.02 25.00
C SER A 195 -32.63 14.32 24.65
N ARG A 196 -33.42 14.87 25.59
CA ARG A 196 -34.14 16.14 25.37
C ARG A 196 -33.20 17.32 25.11
N TRP A 197 -32.00 17.33 25.69
CA TRP A 197 -30.98 18.34 25.42
C TRP A 197 -30.34 18.15 24.03
N LEU A 198 -30.03 16.90 23.66
CA LEU A 198 -29.51 16.56 22.33
C LEU A 198 -30.51 16.89 21.23
N ASP A 199 -31.76 16.47 21.38
CA ASP A 199 -32.84 16.74 20.41
C ASP A 199 -33.01 18.24 20.20
N LYS A 200 -33.08 19.04 21.29
CA LYS A 200 -33.13 20.51 21.18
C LYS A 200 -31.89 21.11 20.51
N SER A 201 -30.71 20.53 20.72
CA SER A 201 -29.46 21.01 20.12
C SER A 201 -29.41 20.68 18.63
N PHE A 202 -29.81 19.47 18.24
CA PHE A 202 -29.94 19.06 16.85
C PHE A 202 -31.05 19.82 16.13
N ASP A 203 -32.19 20.09 16.76
CA ASP A 203 -33.26 20.90 16.17
C ASP A 203 -32.77 22.33 15.90
N ARG A 204 -32.00 22.92 16.82
CA ARG A 204 -31.36 24.23 16.60
C ARG A 204 -30.35 24.18 15.47
N LEU A 205 -29.55 23.12 15.40
CA LEU A 205 -28.56 22.92 14.35
C LEU A 205 -29.24 22.74 12.99
N ALA A 206 -30.25 21.87 12.89
CA ALA A 206 -31.03 21.61 11.69
C ALA A 206 -31.75 22.86 11.19
N ASN A 207 -32.35 23.64 12.09
CA ASN A 207 -32.99 24.92 11.73
C ASN A 207 -31.98 25.98 11.28
N SER A 208 -30.77 25.99 11.86
CA SER A 208 -29.72 26.91 11.45
C SER A 208 -29.09 26.51 10.12
N TYR A 209 -28.84 25.22 9.93
CA TYR A 209 -28.41 24.62 8.68
C TYR A 209 -29.44 24.85 7.57
N ARG A 210 -30.74 24.64 7.81
CA ARG A 210 -31.81 24.93 6.86
C ARG A 210 -31.82 26.39 6.40
N ARG A 211 -31.64 27.33 7.34
CA ARG A 211 -31.53 28.77 7.02
C ARG A 211 -30.27 29.08 6.20
N GLY A 212 -29.13 28.51 6.59
CA GLY A 212 -27.88 28.64 5.84
C GLY A 212 -27.98 28.06 4.42
N LEU A 213 -28.61 26.88 4.30
CA LEU A 213 -28.82 26.19 3.04
C LEU A 213 -29.75 26.95 2.10
N ALA A 214 -30.84 27.53 2.63
CA ALA A 214 -31.71 28.40 1.84
C ALA A 214 -30.96 29.61 1.28
N GLY A 215 -30.03 30.20 2.05
CA GLY A 215 -29.12 31.25 1.60
C GLY A 215 -28.10 30.76 0.58
N ALA A 216 -27.54 29.56 0.77
CA ALA A 216 -26.58 28.93 -0.14
C ALA A 216 -27.21 28.63 -1.51
N ILE A 217 -28.45 28.14 -1.54
CA ILE A 217 -29.23 27.93 -2.79
C ILE A 217 -29.44 29.25 -3.53
N ASN A 218 -29.78 30.33 -2.82
CA ASN A 218 -29.90 31.67 -3.45
C ASN A 218 -28.56 32.20 -4.01
N LYS A 219 -27.43 31.76 -3.44
CA LYS A 219 -26.07 32.13 -3.86
C LYS A 219 -25.36 30.95 -4.50
N ALA A 220 -26.07 30.13 -5.26
CA ALA A 220 -25.52 28.94 -5.91
C ALA A 220 -24.20 29.19 -6.69
N PRO A 221 -24.01 30.31 -7.43
CA PRO A 221 -22.75 30.60 -8.11
C PRO A 221 -21.56 30.73 -7.16
N LEU A 222 -21.76 31.27 -5.95
CA LEU A 222 -20.71 31.39 -4.94
C LEU A 222 -20.31 30.03 -4.39
N VAL A 223 -21.30 29.16 -4.10
CA VAL A 223 -21.04 27.80 -3.61
C VAL A 223 -20.29 26.98 -4.66
N LEU A 224 -20.69 27.08 -5.93
CA LEU A 224 -20.00 26.45 -7.05
C LEU A 224 -18.58 27.01 -7.22
N ALA A 225 -18.38 28.33 -7.13
CA ALA A 225 -17.06 28.94 -7.21
C ALA A 225 -16.13 28.47 -6.09
N ILE A 226 -16.62 28.33 -4.86
CA ILE A 226 -15.87 27.78 -3.73
C ILE A 226 -15.54 26.30 -3.97
N ALA A 227 -16.51 25.51 -4.44
CA ALA A 227 -16.30 24.09 -4.71
C ALA A 227 -15.27 23.88 -5.83
N VAL A 228 -15.38 24.62 -6.94
CA VAL A 228 -14.43 24.57 -8.06
C VAL A 228 -13.06 25.10 -7.63
N GLY A 229 -13.01 26.18 -6.84
CA GLY A 229 -11.76 26.71 -6.29
C GLY A 229 -11.05 25.72 -5.37
N PHE A 230 -11.81 25.01 -4.52
CA PHE A 230 -11.26 23.98 -3.64
C PHE A 230 -10.82 22.73 -4.42
N ALA A 231 -11.58 22.31 -5.43
CA ALA A 231 -11.16 21.27 -6.36
C ALA A 231 -9.91 21.68 -7.15
N GLY A 232 -9.80 22.95 -7.55
CA GLY A 232 -8.60 23.50 -8.18
C GLY A 232 -7.39 23.50 -7.25
N LEU A 233 -7.58 23.81 -5.96
CA LEU A 233 -6.51 23.74 -4.96
C LEU A 233 -5.95 22.31 -4.82
N SER A 234 -6.78 21.30 -5.02
CA SER A 234 -6.34 19.91 -4.97
C SER A 234 -5.33 19.53 -6.06
N TYR A 235 -5.35 20.22 -7.22
CA TYR A 235 -4.34 20.02 -8.26
C TYR A 235 -2.95 20.40 -7.76
N PHE A 236 -2.82 21.55 -7.09
CA PHE A 236 -1.56 21.98 -6.47
C PHE A 236 -1.13 21.03 -5.35
N ALA A 237 -2.08 20.55 -4.54
CA ALA A 237 -1.78 19.55 -3.51
C ALA A 237 -1.28 18.23 -4.12
N TYR A 238 -1.90 17.76 -5.21
CA TYR A 238 -1.48 16.56 -5.92
C TYR A 238 -0.08 16.67 -6.54
N GLU A 239 0.26 17.85 -7.09
CA GLU A 239 1.62 18.11 -7.59
C GLU A 239 2.63 18.15 -6.45
N ALA A 240 2.33 18.85 -5.35
CA ALA A 240 3.23 19.00 -4.20
C ALA A 240 3.45 17.70 -3.40
N LEU A 241 2.52 16.74 -3.47
CA LEU A 241 2.63 15.49 -2.73
C LEU A 241 3.70 14.55 -3.32
N PRO A 242 4.63 14.04 -2.49
CA PRO A 242 5.58 13.01 -2.90
C PRO A 242 4.84 11.74 -3.34
N LYS A 243 5.32 11.10 -4.41
CA LYS A 243 4.72 9.88 -4.98
C LYS A 243 5.62 8.69 -4.69
N GLU A 244 5.12 7.75 -3.89
CA GLU A 244 5.87 6.60 -3.40
C GLU A 244 5.04 5.32 -3.53
N LEU A 245 5.68 4.15 -3.54
CA LEU A 245 4.96 2.88 -3.57
C LEU A 245 4.30 2.58 -2.22
N THR A 246 5.10 2.63 -1.16
CA THR A 246 4.69 2.38 0.24
C THR A 246 5.40 3.38 1.14
N PRO A 247 4.78 3.82 2.25
CA PRO A 247 5.49 4.59 3.26
C PRO A 247 6.67 3.77 3.81
N GLN A 248 7.69 4.47 4.33
CA GLN A 248 8.81 3.81 5.00
C GLN A 248 8.39 3.31 6.37
N GLU A 249 8.19 1.99 6.49
CA GLU A 249 7.79 1.34 7.74
C GLU A 249 8.98 1.12 8.67
N ASP A 250 8.75 1.27 9.96
CA ASP A 250 9.70 0.84 10.97
C ASP A 250 9.54 -0.64 11.30
N ARG A 251 10.45 -1.47 10.82
CA ARG A 251 10.44 -2.93 11.05
C ARG A 251 11.25 -3.39 12.25
N GLY A 252 11.82 -2.47 13.02
CA GLY A 252 12.74 -2.80 14.11
C GLY A 252 14.03 -3.49 13.63
N VAL A 253 14.36 -3.35 12.35
CA VAL A 253 15.61 -3.85 11.76
C VAL A 253 16.00 -2.97 10.58
N PHE A 254 17.29 -2.73 10.42
CA PHE A 254 17.86 -2.15 9.21
C PHE A 254 19.13 -2.88 8.82
N PHE A 255 19.55 -2.72 7.56
CA PHE A 255 20.71 -3.40 7.01
C PHE A 255 21.75 -2.39 6.57
N VAL A 256 23.02 -2.63 6.84
CA VAL A 256 24.12 -1.87 6.24
C VAL A 256 24.71 -2.69 5.10
N ALA A 257 24.52 -2.24 3.87
CA ALA A 257 25.20 -2.84 2.72
C ALA A 257 26.62 -2.28 2.62
N ILE A 258 27.62 -3.17 2.52
CA ILE A 258 29.03 -2.82 2.45
C ILE A 258 29.63 -3.35 1.14
N SER A 259 30.33 -2.47 0.43
CA SER A 259 31.08 -2.80 -0.79
C SER A 259 32.51 -2.31 -0.65
N ALA A 260 33.46 -3.25 -0.61
CA ALA A 260 34.88 -2.98 -0.70
C ALA A 260 35.32 -2.83 -2.18
N PRO A 261 36.49 -2.22 -2.45
CA PRO A 261 37.05 -2.12 -3.79
C PRO A 261 37.18 -3.48 -4.48
N GLN A 262 37.07 -3.49 -5.81
CA GLN A 262 37.30 -4.71 -6.58
C GLN A 262 38.72 -5.24 -6.36
N GLY A 263 38.85 -6.56 -6.22
CA GLY A 263 40.11 -7.22 -5.84
C GLY A 263 40.32 -7.38 -4.33
N ALA A 264 39.48 -6.79 -3.48
CA ALA A 264 39.50 -7.05 -2.05
C ALA A 264 39.20 -8.53 -1.73
N ASN A 265 39.94 -9.10 -0.78
CA ASN A 265 39.71 -10.46 -0.26
C ASN A 265 38.78 -10.43 0.96
N VAL A 266 38.29 -11.61 1.37
CA VAL A 266 37.37 -11.74 2.51
C VAL A 266 37.97 -11.17 3.79
N SER A 267 39.28 -11.31 4.02
CA SER A 267 39.95 -10.80 5.23
C SER A 267 39.97 -9.28 5.28
N TYR A 268 40.18 -8.60 4.15
CA TYR A 268 40.07 -7.15 4.04
C TYR A 268 38.65 -6.70 4.36
N THR A 269 37.66 -7.33 3.70
CA THR A 269 36.25 -6.99 3.91
C THR A 269 35.80 -7.27 5.35
N ASP A 270 36.22 -8.37 5.98
CA ASP A 270 35.92 -8.68 7.39
C ASP A 270 36.45 -7.60 8.34
N LYS A 271 37.69 -7.13 8.12
CA LYS A 271 38.26 -6.04 8.90
C LYS A 271 37.41 -4.77 8.80
N GLU A 272 36.98 -4.40 7.59
CA GLU A 272 36.20 -3.19 7.37
C GLU A 272 34.75 -3.32 7.86
N VAL A 273 34.15 -4.51 7.75
CA VAL A 273 32.85 -4.83 8.34
C VAL A 273 32.90 -4.71 9.86
N ARG A 274 33.95 -5.21 10.53
CA ARG A 274 34.13 -5.04 11.98
C ARG A 274 34.30 -3.59 12.40
N THR A 275 34.96 -2.78 11.57
CA THR A 275 35.07 -1.33 11.82
C THR A 275 33.70 -0.66 11.72
N ALA A 276 32.90 -1.01 10.71
CA ALA A 276 31.53 -0.52 10.56
C ALA A 276 30.64 -0.97 11.73
N GLU A 277 30.74 -2.23 12.16
CA GLU A 277 30.05 -2.77 13.34
C GLU A 277 30.36 -1.95 14.60
N ARG A 278 31.65 -1.72 14.89
CA ARG A 278 32.09 -0.90 16.04
C ARG A 278 31.60 0.55 15.98
N SER A 279 31.46 1.11 14.79
CA SER A 279 30.91 2.46 14.63
C SER A 279 29.45 2.57 15.12
N MET A 280 28.76 1.44 15.25
CA MET A 280 27.39 1.31 15.72
C MET A 280 27.28 0.80 17.17
N ASP A 281 28.39 0.54 17.88
CA ASP A 281 28.38 0.07 19.27
C ASP A 281 27.63 1.02 20.22
N TYR A 282 27.59 2.31 19.89
CA TYR A 282 26.84 3.31 20.65
C TYR A 282 25.33 3.03 20.66
N LEU A 283 24.79 2.38 19.61
CA LEU A 283 23.39 1.98 19.57
C LEU A 283 23.09 0.93 20.64
N TYR A 284 24.01 0.00 20.86
CA TYR A 284 23.92 -0.98 21.94
C TYR A 284 24.09 -0.30 23.31
N ALA A 285 25.08 0.59 23.45
CA ALA A 285 25.34 1.32 24.71
C ALA A 285 24.16 2.19 25.15
N ASN A 286 23.41 2.77 24.20
CA ASN A 286 22.23 3.58 24.46
C ASN A 286 20.94 2.75 24.59
N GLY A 287 21.01 1.42 24.41
CA GLY A 287 19.83 0.54 24.42
C GLY A 287 18.91 0.71 23.20
N GLU A 288 19.40 1.28 22.09
CA GLU A 288 18.64 1.44 20.84
C GLU A 288 18.73 0.20 19.93
N ALA A 289 19.75 -0.65 20.10
CA ALA A 289 19.93 -1.89 19.35
C ALA A 289 20.18 -3.10 20.26
N GLU A 290 19.55 -4.22 19.96
CA GLU A 290 19.74 -5.51 20.64
C GLU A 290 20.96 -6.26 20.08
N HIS A 291 21.09 -6.25 18.75
CA HIS A 291 22.13 -6.99 18.03
C HIS A 291 22.64 -6.20 16.83
N VAL A 292 23.97 -6.18 16.67
CA VAL A 292 24.68 -5.70 15.48
C VAL A 292 25.54 -6.85 15.00
N LEU A 293 25.32 -7.33 13.78
CA LEU A 293 26.02 -8.53 13.28
C LEU A 293 26.52 -8.33 11.86
N GLY A 294 27.84 -8.32 11.72
CA GLY A 294 28.54 -8.20 10.45
C GLY A 294 28.80 -9.53 9.76
N PHE A 295 28.64 -9.54 8.44
CA PHE A 295 28.96 -10.65 7.57
C PHE A 295 29.84 -10.15 6.42
N ALA A 296 30.94 -10.85 6.15
CA ALA A 296 31.84 -10.59 5.02
C ALA A 296 31.80 -11.73 4.01
N GLY A 297 32.01 -11.43 2.73
CA GLY A 297 32.05 -12.44 1.67
C GLY A 297 30.68 -12.94 1.22
N THR A 298 29.72 -12.03 1.05
CA THR A 298 28.31 -12.39 0.80
C THR A 298 28.08 -12.88 -0.63
N ARG A 299 27.20 -13.88 -0.84
CA ARG A 299 26.85 -14.41 -2.17
C ARG A 299 28.06 -14.86 -3.01
N GLY A 300 29.12 -15.34 -2.34
CA GLY A 300 30.35 -15.78 -3.00
C GLY A 300 31.21 -14.63 -3.55
N ARG A 301 30.93 -13.38 -3.16
CA ARG A 301 31.68 -12.19 -3.55
C ARG A 301 32.53 -11.72 -2.36
N PRO A 302 33.86 -11.89 -2.42
CA PRO A 302 34.74 -11.54 -1.30
C PRO A 302 34.67 -10.08 -0.87
N HIS A 303 34.43 -9.16 -1.82
CA HIS A 303 34.40 -7.72 -1.60
C HIS A 303 33.05 -7.20 -1.05
N GLU A 304 32.00 -8.04 -0.97
CA GLU A 304 30.70 -7.63 -0.42
C GLU A 304 30.56 -8.04 1.05
N GLY A 305 30.03 -7.12 1.85
CA GLY A 305 29.63 -7.37 3.23
C GLY A 305 28.23 -6.83 3.52
N PHE A 306 27.63 -7.29 4.61
CA PHE A 306 26.44 -6.65 5.15
C PHE A 306 26.45 -6.70 6.67
N VAL A 307 25.85 -5.70 7.31
CA VAL A 307 25.57 -5.71 8.76
C VAL A 307 24.06 -5.76 8.95
N VAL A 308 23.60 -6.62 9.84
CA VAL A 308 22.21 -6.64 10.31
C VAL A 308 22.17 -5.93 11.65
N VAL A 309 21.32 -4.89 11.76
CA VAL A 309 21.11 -4.17 13.01
C VAL A 309 19.68 -4.38 13.46
N ARG A 310 19.50 -5.13 14.54
CA ARG A 310 18.21 -5.33 15.21
C ARG A 310 18.03 -4.22 16.23
N LEU A 311 16.99 -3.41 16.02
CA LEU A 311 16.62 -2.35 16.96
C LEU A 311 15.83 -2.95 18.12
N THR A 312 15.91 -2.29 19.27
CA THR A 312 15.08 -2.59 20.45
C THR A 312 13.60 -2.41 20.13
N HIS A 313 12.74 -3.11 20.89
CA HIS A 313 11.29 -3.04 20.76
C HIS A 313 10.77 -1.58 20.70
N TRP A 314 9.72 -1.34 19.90
CA TRP A 314 9.19 0.01 19.65
C TRP A 314 8.82 0.78 20.93
N ASP A 315 8.35 0.08 21.97
CA ASP A 315 7.94 0.69 23.24
C ASP A 315 9.11 1.13 24.12
N GLU A 316 10.30 0.57 23.90
CA GLU A 316 11.49 0.81 24.74
C GLU A 316 12.41 1.88 24.14
N ARG A 317 12.13 2.35 22.92
CA ARG A 317 12.94 3.36 22.23
C ARG A 317 12.16 4.63 21.92
N GLY A 318 12.81 5.78 22.11
CA GLY A 318 12.22 7.10 21.83
C GLY A 318 12.39 7.58 20.38
N ARG A 319 13.12 6.85 19.53
CA ARG A 319 13.49 7.28 18.16
C ARG A 319 12.98 6.31 17.10
N HIS A 320 12.48 6.87 16.02
CA HIS A 320 12.09 6.15 14.80
C HIS A 320 13.31 5.67 14.01
N SER A 321 13.23 4.48 13.41
CA SER A 321 14.31 3.84 12.65
C SER A 321 14.93 4.75 11.58
N THR A 322 14.12 5.49 10.83
CA THR A 322 14.59 6.43 9.80
C THR A 322 15.56 7.48 10.34
N LYS A 323 15.37 7.96 11.58
CA LYS A 323 16.32 8.91 12.19
C LYS A 323 17.62 8.23 12.57
N THR A 324 17.55 7.00 13.09
CA THR A 324 18.73 6.19 13.44
C THR A 324 19.53 5.83 12.18
N VAL A 325 18.85 5.42 11.10
CA VAL A 325 19.48 5.09 9.82
C VAL A 325 20.19 6.30 9.19
N ARG A 326 19.60 7.49 9.27
CA ARG A 326 20.27 8.72 8.78
C ARG A 326 21.55 9.00 9.56
N GLU A 327 21.50 8.96 10.90
CA GLU A 327 22.69 9.17 11.74
C GLU A 327 23.77 8.11 11.50
N VAL A 328 23.38 6.85 11.33
CA VAL A 328 24.31 5.76 10.99
C VAL A 328 24.95 6.02 9.62
N ASN A 329 24.17 6.44 8.62
CA ASN A 329 24.70 6.80 7.30
C ASN A 329 25.73 7.93 7.38
N ASP A 330 25.47 8.99 8.15
CA ASP A 330 26.42 10.10 8.32
C ASP A 330 27.78 9.63 8.89
N LYS A 331 27.75 8.66 9.83
CA LYS A 331 28.96 8.05 10.40
C LYS A 331 29.66 7.10 9.42
N LEU A 332 28.90 6.31 8.67
CA LEU A 332 29.43 5.35 7.70
C LEU A 332 30.09 6.04 6.50
N MET A 333 29.57 7.19 6.05
CA MET A 333 30.19 7.98 4.97
C MET A 333 31.60 8.47 5.32
N ALA A 334 31.92 8.59 6.61
CA ALA A 334 33.26 8.98 7.07
C ALA A 334 34.27 7.83 7.07
N GLN A 335 33.86 6.58 6.84
CA GLN A 335 34.77 5.43 6.86
C GLN A 335 35.52 5.28 5.53
N PRO A 336 36.86 5.44 5.50
CA PRO A 336 37.65 5.21 4.29
C PRO A 336 37.79 3.71 4.01
N GLY A 337 37.93 3.34 2.73
CA GLY A 337 38.26 1.97 2.31
C GLY A 337 37.06 1.08 1.95
N ILE A 338 35.83 1.48 2.30
CA ILE A 338 34.59 0.80 1.86
C ILE A 338 33.50 1.82 1.51
N ARG A 339 32.53 1.40 0.70
CA ARG A 339 31.25 2.08 0.54
C ARG A 339 30.24 1.37 1.43
N ALA A 340 29.74 2.05 2.46
CA ALA A 340 28.77 1.50 3.40
C ALA A 340 27.51 2.37 3.44
N MET A 341 26.33 1.75 3.40
CA MET A 341 25.05 2.46 3.48
C MET A 341 24.01 1.64 4.23
N ALA A 342 23.40 2.25 5.24
CA ALA A 342 22.25 1.76 5.98
C ALA A 342 20.95 1.93 5.17
N ILE A 343 20.14 0.87 5.14
CA ILE A 343 18.97 0.69 4.28
C ILE A 343 17.84 0.08 5.12
N ASN A 344 16.66 0.69 5.05
CA ASN A 344 15.45 0.11 5.63
C ASN A 344 14.86 -0.99 4.73
N PRO A 345 14.28 -2.05 5.30
CA PRO A 345 13.49 -3.00 4.53
C PRO A 345 12.31 -2.29 3.82
N ALA A 346 11.96 -2.72 2.62
CA ALA A 346 10.83 -2.13 1.88
C ALA A 346 9.48 -2.75 2.30
N GLY A 347 8.39 -2.02 2.10
CA GLY A 347 7.00 -2.46 2.29
C GLY A 347 6.64 -3.73 1.47
N LEU A 348 5.52 -4.37 1.79
CA LEU A 348 4.90 -5.43 0.97
C LEU A 348 5.77 -6.67 0.69
N GLY A 349 6.64 -7.05 1.62
CA GLY A 349 7.56 -8.19 1.44
C GLY A 349 8.64 -7.96 0.39
N LEU A 350 8.78 -6.73 -0.13
CA LEU A 350 9.87 -6.36 -1.01
C LEU A 350 11.18 -6.27 -0.21
N ARG A 351 12.28 -6.70 -0.82
CA ARG A 351 13.61 -6.48 -0.22
C ARG A 351 13.93 -4.99 -0.28
N GLY A 352 14.42 -4.45 0.84
CA GLY A 352 15.03 -3.12 0.87
C GLY A 352 16.13 -3.04 -0.20
N SER A 353 16.15 -1.94 -0.95
CA SER A 353 17.14 -1.70 -2.00
C SER A 353 17.98 -0.50 -1.60
N ARG A 354 19.31 -0.62 -1.67
CA ARG A 354 20.22 0.53 -1.51
C ARG A 354 19.84 1.68 -2.42
N HIS A 355 19.47 1.32 -3.64
CA HIS A 355 19.10 2.25 -4.71
C HIS A 355 17.65 1.95 -5.13
N PRO A 356 16.67 2.78 -4.73
CA PRO A 356 15.27 2.62 -5.13
C PRO A 356 15.08 2.89 -6.63
N LEU A 357 15.86 3.79 -7.22
CA LEU A 357 15.91 3.99 -8.66
C LEU A 357 16.79 2.94 -9.31
N ARG A 358 16.24 2.18 -10.28
CA ARG A 358 17.01 1.27 -11.14
C ARG A 358 16.50 1.35 -12.57
N VAL A 359 17.36 1.88 -13.43
CA VAL A 359 17.12 2.04 -14.85
C VAL A 359 18.02 1.05 -15.59
N VAL A 360 17.42 0.28 -16.48
CA VAL A 360 18.12 -0.73 -17.27
C VAL A 360 18.21 -0.24 -18.71
N ILE A 361 19.43 -0.15 -19.23
CA ILE A 361 19.68 0.17 -20.63
C ILE A 361 20.07 -1.14 -21.31
N GLY A 362 19.27 -1.57 -22.27
CA GLY A 362 19.51 -2.75 -23.09
C GLY A 362 19.89 -2.38 -24.53
N GLY A 363 20.68 -3.22 -25.18
CA GLY A 363 21.14 -2.97 -26.54
C GLY A 363 21.63 -4.23 -27.25
N PRO A 364 22.20 -4.11 -28.46
CA PRO A 364 22.65 -5.24 -29.26
C PRO A 364 23.90 -5.93 -28.69
N ASP A 365 24.82 -5.17 -28.11
CA ASP A 365 26.10 -5.63 -27.58
C ASP A 365 26.54 -4.80 -26.35
N TYR A 366 27.50 -5.31 -25.57
CA TYR A 366 27.95 -4.66 -24.34
C TYR A 366 28.71 -3.35 -24.58
N GLU A 367 29.43 -3.20 -25.68
CA GLU A 367 30.22 -2.01 -25.97
C GLU A 367 29.31 -0.81 -26.28
N SER A 368 28.26 -1.05 -27.07
CA SER A 368 27.23 -0.05 -27.35
C SER A 368 26.51 0.39 -26.07
N VAL A 369 26.06 -0.57 -25.26
CA VAL A 369 25.31 -0.28 -24.02
C VAL A 369 26.19 0.45 -22.99
N GLU A 370 27.47 0.11 -22.89
CA GLU A 370 28.44 0.77 -22.02
C GLU A 370 28.58 2.25 -22.38
N LYS A 371 28.84 2.57 -23.66
CA LYS A 371 28.94 3.97 -24.13
C LYS A 371 27.67 4.77 -23.84
N TRP A 372 26.51 4.18 -24.08
CA TRP A 372 25.23 4.85 -23.80
C TRP A 372 25.02 5.06 -22.30
N SER A 373 25.40 4.08 -21.49
CA SER A 373 25.23 4.14 -20.04
C SER A 373 26.17 5.17 -19.40
N GLU A 374 27.42 5.28 -19.87
CA GLU A 374 28.37 6.31 -19.42
C GLU A 374 27.85 7.73 -19.69
N GLU A 375 27.26 7.96 -20.86
CA GLU A 375 26.66 9.25 -21.21
C GLU A 375 25.48 9.58 -20.29
N ILE A 376 24.58 8.61 -20.06
CA ILE A 376 23.44 8.76 -19.15
C ILE A 376 23.93 9.02 -17.72
N ILE A 377 24.93 8.29 -17.23
CA ILE A 377 25.50 8.48 -15.88
C ILE A 377 26.07 9.89 -15.74
N ARG A 378 26.83 10.37 -16.73
CA ARG A 378 27.42 11.72 -16.69
C ARG A 378 26.36 12.82 -16.57
N LYS A 379 25.26 12.70 -17.31
CA LYS A 379 24.14 13.65 -17.21
C LYS A 379 23.34 13.46 -15.92
N ALA A 380 23.11 12.22 -15.49
CA ALA A 380 22.37 11.91 -14.27
C ALA A 380 23.07 12.45 -13.00
N GLN A 381 24.40 12.43 -12.96
CA GLN A 381 25.20 13.02 -11.87
C GLN A 381 25.04 14.54 -11.73
N GLN A 382 24.53 15.23 -12.77
CA GLN A 382 24.27 16.68 -12.70
C GLN A 382 22.94 16.99 -12.00
N ASN A 383 22.08 15.98 -11.77
CA ASN A 383 20.82 16.16 -11.07
C ASN A 383 21.05 16.11 -9.55
N PRO A 384 20.85 17.21 -8.80
CA PRO A 384 21.04 17.23 -7.36
C PRO A 384 20.06 16.32 -6.59
N GLY A 385 18.98 15.87 -7.23
CA GLY A 385 18.02 14.92 -6.64
C GLY A 385 18.51 13.46 -6.65
N LEU A 386 19.53 13.13 -7.45
CA LEU A 386 20.09 11.78 -7.54
C LEU A 386 21.40 11.71 -6.75
N LEU A 387 21.44 10.81 -5.76
CA LEU A 387 22.60 10.54 -4.92
C LEU A 387 23.22 9.20 -5.31
N ASP A 388 24.53 9.04 -5.13
CA ASP A 388 25.24 7.78 -5.35
C ASP A 388 24.89 7.09 -6.69
N VAL A 389 24.91 7.84 -7.80
CA VAL A 389 24.67 7.25 -9.13
C VAL A 389 25.75 6.21 -9.42
N ASP A 390 25.33 4.96 -9.54
CA ASP A 390 26.18 3.77 -9.63
C ASP A 390 25.78 2.87 -10.82
N THR A 391 26.71 2.02 -11.25
CA THR A 391 26.53 1.10 -12.39
C THR A 391 26.90 -0.32 -12.00
N ASP A 392 26.16 -1.31 -12.52
CA ASP A 392 26.49 -2.72 -12.30
C ASP A 392 27.53 -3.28 -13.28
N LEU A 393 28.02 -2.45 -14.20
CA LEU A 393 29.13 -2.75 -15.10
C LEU A 393 30.41 -2.03 -14.65
N GLU A 394 31.19 -2.68 -13.78
CA GLU A 394 32.50 -2.19 -13.34
C GLU A 394 33.62 -3.00 -14.05
N ARG A 395 34.44 -2.37 -14.91
CA ARG A 395 35.63 -3.00 -15.54
C ARG A 395 36.92 -2.68 -14.80
N ASN A 396 36.91 -2.86 -13.48
CA ASN A 396 38.06 -2.56 -12.62
C ASN A 396 38.47 -3.76 -11.76
N GLN A 397 37.94 -4.97 -12.04
CA GLN A 397 38.37 -6.17 -11.36
C GLN A 397 39.71 -6.65 -11.93
N PRO A 398 40.76 -6.76 -11.10
CA PRO A 398 42.02 -7.35 -11.52
C PRO A 398 41.82 -8.83 -11.87
N GLN A 399 42.09 -9.19 -13.12
CA GLN A 399 42.01 -10.57 -13.61
C GLN A 399 43.34 -10.98 -14.22
N LEU A 400 43.75 -12.22 -13.96
CA LEU A 400 44.90 -12.84 -14.62
C LEU A 400 44.39 -13.83 -15.67
N SER A 401 44.56 -13.46 -16.94
CA SER A 401 44.26 -14.31 -18.08
C SER A 401 45.40 -15.29 -18.31
N VAL A 402 45.13 -16.59 -18.20
CA VAL A 402 46.12 -17.64 -18.45
C VAL A 402 45.97 -18.16 -19.87
N LYS A 403 46.83 -17.69 -20.78
CA LYS A 403 46.87 -18.16 -22.18
C LYS A 403 47.78 -19.37 -22.31
N ILE A 404 47.22 -20.51 -22.69
CA ILE A 404 47.98 -21.75 -22.90
C ILE A 404 48.57 -21.74 -24.31
N ASP A 405 49.89 -21.87 -24.42
CA ASP A 405 50.57 -22.08 -25.70
C ASP A 405 50.43 -23.56 -26.10
N ARG A 406 49.43 -23.82 -26.95
CA ARG A 406 49.10 -25.19 -27.38
C ARG A 406 50.21 -25.80 -28.24
N SER A 407 50.92 -25.01 -29.03
CA SER A 407 51.99 -25.49 -29.90
C SER A 407 53.19 -25.93 -29.07
N ARG A 408 53.63 -25.10 -28.12
CA ARG A 408 54.71 -25.49 -27.18
C ARG A 408 54.34 -26.68 -26.31
N ALA A 409 53.09 -26.76 -25.86
CA ALA A 409 52.62 -27.91 -25.10
C ALA A 409 52.74 -29.22 -25.90
N ASP A 410 52.43 -29.21 -27.21
CA ASP A 410 52.54 -30.38 -28.08
C ASP A 410 54.00 -30.75 -28.39
N ASP A 411 54.85 -29.75 -28.64
CA ASP A 411 56.29 -29.94 -28.83
C ASP A 411 56.94 -30.62 -27.61
N MET A 412 56.53 -30.22 -26.40
CA MET A 412 57.01 -30.78 -25.13
C MET A 412 56.27 -32.05 -24.69
N GLY A 413 55.30 -32.53 -25.48
CA GLY A 413 54.53 -33.75 -25.19
C GLY A 413 53.61 -33.66 -23.96
N VAL A 414 53.09 -32.46 -23.66
CA VAL A 414 52.20 -32.20 -22.52
C VAL A 414 50.78 -31.96 -23.00
N ARG A 415 49.81 -32.76 -22.53
CA ARG A 415 48.39 -32.52 -22.82
C ARG A 415 47.85 -31.25 -22.13
N VAL A 416 47.06 -30.47 -22.86
CA VAL A 416 46.34 -29.29 -22.32
C VAL A 416 45.47 -29.64 -21.11
N ALA A 417 44.87 -30.84 -21.08
CA ALA A 417 44.09 -31.30 -19.92
C ALA A 417 44.94 -31.44 -18.64
N SER A 418 46.22 -31.81 -18.75
CA SER A 418 47.14 -31.89 -17.60
C SER A 418 47.50 -30.50 -17.09
N ILE A 419 47.72 -29.53 -18.00
CA ILE A 419 47.92 -28.11 -17.69
C ILE A 419 46.70 -27.55 -16.94
N ALA A 420 45.50 -27.75 -17.50
CA ALA A 420 44.25 -27.28 -16.89
C ALA A 420 44.01 -27.90 -15.49
N ARG A 421 44.26 -29.20 -15.31
CA ARG A 421 44.13 -29.87 -13.99
C ARG A 421 45.13 -29.33 -12.96
N ALA A 422 46.37 -29.06 -13.38
CA ALA A 422 47.39 -28.47 -12.50
C ALA A 422 46.96 -27.07 -12.06
N LEU A 423 46.54 -26.22 -13.01
CA LEU A 423 46.01 -24.88 -12.73
C LEU A 423 44.77 -24.92 -11.81
N GLN A 424 43.83 -25.83 -12.05
CA GLN A 424 42.62 -25.99 -11.23
C GLN A 424 42.96 -26.38 -9.79
N THR A 425 43.90 -27.32 -9.61
CA THR A 425 44.30 -27.79 -8.28
C THR A 425 45.08 -26.72 -7.51
N LEU A 426 45.86 -25.89 -8.21
CA LEU A 426 46.63 -24.79 -7.64
C LEU A 426 45.76 -23.60 -7.24
N LEU A 427 45.04 -23.02 -8.21
CA LEU A 427 44.38 -21.73 -8.06
C LEU A 427 42.98 -21.85 -7.46
N ALA A 428 42.25 -22.91 -7.83
CA ALA A 428 40.91 -23.18 -7.37
C ALA A 428 40.92 -24.31 -6.32
N SER A 429 40.15 -25.35 -6.57
CA SER A 429 40.13 -26.60 -5.80
C SER A 429 39.55 -27.69 -6.68
N ARG A 430 39.95 -28.94 -6.46
CA ARG A 430 39.48 -30.09 -7.23
C ARG A 430 38.93 -31.16 -6.31
N GLU A 431 37.65 -31.45 -6.43
CA GLU A 431 37.06 -32.65 -5.84
C GLU A 431 37.53 -33.89 -6.62
N VAL A 432 38.14 -34.85 -5.92
CA VAL A 432 38.74 -36.04 -6.57
C VAL A 432 38.01 -37.33 -6.29
N THR A 433 37.39 -37.43 -5.11
CA THR A 433 36.57 -38.54 -4.67
C THR A 433 35.74 -38.08 -3.50
N THR A 434 34.82 -38.91 -3.04
CA THR A 434 34.15 -38.75 -1.75
C THR A 434 34.61 -39.85 -0.78
N TYR A 435 34.35 -39.67 0.51
CA TYR A 435 34.47 -40.70 1.53
C TYR A 435 33.31 -40.61 2.51
N VAL A 436 32.93 -41.73 3.13
CA VAL A 436 31.82 -41.77 4.10
C VAL A 436 32.37 -41.78 5.52
N ASP A 437 31.90 -40.85 6.35
CA ASP A 437 32.15 -40.81 7.79
C ASP A 437 30.84 -40.58 8.54
N ARG A 438 30.57 -41.36 9.59
CA ARG A 438 29.36 -41.26 10.43
C ARG A 438 28.05 -41.13 9.65
N GLY A 439 27.92 -41.90 8.56
CA GLY A 439 26.73 -41.91 7.70
C GLY A 439 26.54 -40.67 6.82
N ARG A 440 27.56 -39.79 6.72
CA ARG A 440 27.58 -38.66 5.80
C ARG A 440 28.70 -38.84 4.78
N GLU A 441 28.42 -38.47 3.54
CA GLU A 441 29.40 -38.44 2.47
C GLU A 441 30.12 -37.08 2.45
N TYR A 442 31.44 -37.10 2.39
CA TYR A 442 32.31 -35.93 2.41
C TYR A 442 33.17 -35.89 1.14
N SER A 443 33.22 -34.74 0.49
CA SER A 443 34.09 -34.49 -0.66
C SER A 443 35.57 -34.41 -0.25
N VAL A 444 36.43 -35.16 -0.94
CA VAL A 444 37.89 -35.05 -0.84
C VAL A 444 38.35 -34.00 -1.83
N ILE A 445 38.75 -32.85 -1.30
CA ILE A 445 39.13 -31.67 -2.09
C ILE A 445 40.66 -31.51 -2.07
N LEU A 446 41.28 -31.56 -3.24
CA LEU A 446 42.68 -31.18 -3.43
C LEU A 446 42.79 -29.69 -3.71
N LYS A 447 43.66 -29.01 -2.97
CA LYS A 447 43.92 -27.58 -3.09
C LYS A 447 45.35 -27.29 -2.65
N ALA A 448 46.04 -26.41 -3.37
CA ALA A 448 47.35 -25.94 -2.92
C ALA A 448 47.24 -25.13 -1.61
N ARG A 449 48.32 -25.12 -0.81
CA ARG A 449 48.36 -24.34 0.43
C ARG A 449 48.27 -22.86 0.09
N ASN A 450 47.79 -22.06 1.03
CA ASN A 450 47.62 -20.61 0.79
C ASN A 450 48.95 -19.91 0.47
N GLU A 451 50.07 -20.38 1.03
CA GLU A 451 51.42 -19.85 0.81
C GLU A 451 51.92 -20.09 -0.63
N ASP A 452 51.48 -21.17 -1.27
CA ASP A 452 51.92 -21.58 -2.61
C ASP A 452 51.07 -20.97 -3.75
N ARG A 453 50.18 -20.02 -3.44
CA ARG A 453 49.21 -19.44 -4.40
C ARG A 453 48.86 -17.97 -4.11
N GLN A 454 49.76 -17.22 -3.50
CA GLN A 454 49.54 -15.81 -3.17
C GLN A 454 49.82 -14.88 -4.33
N THR A 455 50.80 -15.23 -5.17
CA THR A 455 51.30 -14.37 -6.24
C THR A 455 51.32 -15.10 -7.59
N PRO A 456 51.28 -14.38 -8.71
CA PRO A 456 51.44 -15.00 -10.03
C PRO A 456 52.79 -15.73 -10.18
N GLN A 457 53.77 -15.41 -9.33
CA GLN A 457 55.12 -15.96 -9.41
C GLN A 457 55.17 -17.39 -8.89
N ASP A 458 54.19 -17.79 -8.06
CA ASP A 458 54.11 -19.13 -7.49
C ASP A 458 53.84 -20.19 -8.56
N LEU A 459 53.34 -19.79 -9.74
CA LEU A 459 53.20 -20.65 -10.92
C LEU A 459 54.55 -21.21 -11.40
N LYS A 460 55.68 -20.56 -11.08
CA LYS A 460 57.03 -21.06 -11.38
C LYS A 460 57.37 -22.36 -10.64
N ASN A 461 56.72 -22.59 -9.50
CA ASN A 461 56.99 -23.74 -8.65
C ASN A 461 56.20 -24.99 -9.07
N ILE A 462 55.37 -24.87 -10.12
CA ILE A 462 54.49 -25.94 -10.58
C ILE A 462 55.03 -26.54 -11.87
N PHE A 463 55.08 -27.87 -11.87
CA PHE A 463 55.57 -28.67 -12.98
C PHE A 463 54.46 -29.61 -13.47
N VAL A 464 54.39 -29.79 -14.78
CA VAL A 464 53.53 -30.77 -15.44
C VAL A 464 54.40 -31.81 -16.12
N ARG A 465 54.01 -33.08 -16.00
CA ARG A 465 54.78 -34.19 -16.57
C ARG A 465 54.48 -34.34 -18.06
N SER A 466 55.51 -34.48 -18.88
CA SER A 466 55.39 -34.87 -20.29
C SER A 466 54.93 -36.33 -20.39
N ASP A 467 53.88 -36.59 -21.18
CA ASP A 467 53.42 -37.94 -21.45
C ASP A 467 54.37 -38.68 -22.41
N ARG A 468 55.22 -37.94 -23.15
CA ARG A 468 56.18 -38.49 -24.13
C ARG A 468 57.55 -38.77 -23.52
N SER A 469 58.16 -37.78 -22.84
CA SER A 469 59.51 -37.92 -22.26
C SER A 469 59.51 -38.32 -20.78
N GLY A 470 58.39 -38.19 -20.07
CA GLY A 470 58.30 -38.42 -18.63
C GLY A 470 58.92 -37.30 -17.78
N GLU A 471 59.57 -36.30 -18.39
CA GLU A 471 60.21 -35.18 -17.71
C GLU A 471 59.21 -34.19 -17.14
N LEU A 472 59.64 -33.42 -16.13
CA LEU A 472 58.85 -32.36 -15.51
C LEU A 472 59.12 -31.04 -16.23
N VAL A 473 58.07 -30.52 -16.88
CA VAL A 473 58.12 -29.24 -17.59
C VAL A 473 57.53 -28.15 -16.68
N PRO A 474 58.25 -27.04 -16.44
CA PRO A 474 57.70 -25.94 -15.65
C PRO A 474 56.49 -25.34 -16.36
N LEU A 475 55.42 -25.08 -15.60
CA LEU A 475 54.15 -24.59 -16.13
C LEU A 475 54.32 -23.25 -16.88
N THR A 476 55.23 -22.41 -16.43
CA THR A 476 55.56 -21.10 -17.04
C THR A 476 56.18 -21.19 -18.43
N ALA A 477 56.71 -22.35 -18.86
CA ALA A 477 57.15 -22.55 -20.23
C ALA A 477 55.98 -22.72 -21.22
N LEU A 478 54.80 -23.10 -20.69
CA LEU A 478 53.63 -23.51 -21.46
C LEU A 478 52.47 -22.51 -21.37
N VAL A 479 52.52 -21.56 -20.45
CA VAL A 479 51.47 -20.56 -20.24
C VAL A 479 52.03 -19.14 -20.22
N THR A 480 51.27 -18.22 -20.80
CA THR A 480 51.50 -16.77 -20.70
C THR A 480 50.44 -16.17 -19.79
N LEU A 481 50.87 -15.31 -18.86
CA LEU A 481 49.98 -14.61 -17.95
C LEU A 481 49.81 -13.17 -18.45
N GLU A 482 48.57 -12.76 -18.66
CA GLU A 482 48.22 -11.38 -18.99
C GLU A 482 47.35 -10.81 -17.88
N SER A 483 47.72 -9.64 -17.37
CA SER A 483 46.88 -8.92 -16.43
C SER A 483 45.89 -8.07 -17.20
N GLU A 484 44.60 -8.28 -16.97
CA GLU A 484 43.51 -7.55 -17.61
C GLU A 484 42.53 -7.01 -16.56
N ALA A 485 41.84 -5.93 -16.90
CA ALA A 485 40.72 -5.41 -16.11
C ALA A 485 39.43 -5.96 -16.71
N ALA A 486 38.76 -6.83 -15.96
CA ALA A 486 37.56 -7.53 -16.43
C ALA A 486 36.31 -7.04 -15.70
N ALA A 487 35.14 -7.31 -16.29
CA ALA A 487 33.87 -7.16 -15.61
C ALA A 487 33.56 -8.45 -14.80
N PRO A 488 33.25 -8.36 -13.49
CA PRO A 488 32.95 -9.53 -12.66
C PRO A 488 31.74 -10.30 -13.15
N THR A 489 30.74 -9.59 -13.70
CA THR A 489 29.51 -10.16 -14.24
C THR A 489 29.04 -9.38 -15.44
N LEU A 490 28.59 -10.08 -16.48
CA LEU A 490 27.91 -9.51 -17.63
C LEU A 490 26.41 -9.80 -17.52
N ARG A 491 25.60 -8.75 -17.38
CA ARG A 491 24.16 -8.89 -17.15
C ARG A 491 23.35 -8.81 -18.43
N ARG A 492 22.15 -9.38 -18.39
CA ARG A 492 21.19 -9.34 -19.49
C ARG A 492 19.81 -9.01 -18.94
N TYR A 493 19.03 -8.25 -19.69
CA TYR A 493 17.65 -7.90 -19.38
C TYR A 493 16.78 -8.13 -20.62
N ASN A 494 15.66 -8.83 -20.44
CA ASN A 494 14.80 -9.26 -21.56
C ASN A 494 15.59 -9.89 -22.73
N ARG A 495 16.56 -10.75 -22.40
CA ARG A 495 17.48 -11.45 -23.31
C ARG A 495 18.48 -10.55 -24.07
N LEU A 496 18.53 -9.24 -23.82
CA LEU A 496 19.51 -8.32 -24.40
C LEU A 496 20.68 -8.07 -23.43
N PRO A 497 21.92 -7.88 -23.90
CA PRO A 497 22.98 -7.23 -23.12
C PRO A 497 22.46 -5.96 -22.45
N SER A 498 22.77 -5.78 -21.17
CA SER A 498 22.22 -4.66 -20.41
C SER A 498 23.16 -4.16 -19.33
N VAL A 499 23.06 -2.87 -19.03
CA VAL A 499 23.67 -2.21 -17.88
C VAL A 499 22.55 -1.61 -17.03
N THR A 500 22.63 -1.83 -15.72
CA THR A 500 21.69 -1.24 -14.75
C THR A 500 22.35 -0.05 -14.07
N ILE A 501 21.80 1.13 -14.32
CA ILE A 501 22.12 2.34 -13.58
C ILE A 501 21.23 2.39 -12.35
N SER A 502 21.84 2.59 -11.18
CA SER A 502 21.16 2.63 -9.89
C SER A 502 21.46 3.95 -9.21
N ALA A 503 20.48 4.54 -8.51
CA ALA A 503 20.71 5.74 -7.72
C ALA A 503 19.86 5.75 -6.45
N SER A 504 20.39 6.42 -5.44
CA SER A 504 19.68 6.86 -4.25
C SER A 504 18.97 8.17 -4.53
N LEU A 505 17.95 8.50 -3.73
CA LEU A 505 17.16 9.72 -3.89
C LEU A 505 17.46 10.66 -2.72
N GLU A 506 17.65 11.94 -3.03
CA GLU A 506 17.79 13.00 -2.03
C GLU A 506 16.48 13.17 -1.23
N SER A 507 16.58 13.69 -0.01
CA SER A 507 15.42 13.95 0.84
C SER A 507 14.46 14.93 0.16
N GLY A 508 13.25 14.46 -0.15
CA GLY A 508 12.22 15.24 -0.83
C GLY A 508 12.17 15.03 -2.35
N TYR A 509 13.07 14.23 -2.93
CA TYR A 509 13.01 13.82 -4.34
C TYR A 509 12.32 12.46 -4.47
N SER A 510 11.19 12.41 -5.17
CA SER A 510 10.38 11.19 -5.24
C SER A 510 10.86 10.22 -6.32
N LEU A 511 10.54 8.93 -6.14
CA LEU A 511 10.86 7.91 -7.15
C LEU A 511 10.19 8.22 -8.50
N GLY A 512 8.96 8.75 -8.48
CA GLY A 512 8.25 9.13 -9.71
C GLY A 512 8.94 10.28 -10.48
N GLU A 513 9.49 11.27 -9.78
CA GLU A 513 10.25 12.36 -10.40
C GLU A 513 11.56 11.85 -10.99
N ALA A 514 12.26 10.99 -10.25
CA ALA A 514 13.49 10.38 -10.71
C ALA A 514 13.29 9.52 -11.97
N ILE A 515 12.21 8.73 -12.02
CA ILE A 515 11.86 7.94 -13.22
C ILE A 515 11.56 8.87 -14.40
N LYS A 516 10.71 9.89 -14.23
CA LYS A 516 10.39 10.84 -15.31
C LYS A 516 11.62 11.56 -15.84
N TYR A 517 12.52 11.96 -14.94
CA TYR A 517 13.79 12.57 -15.31
C TYR A 517 14.64 11.61 -16.16
N MET A 518 14.78 10.35 -15.72
CA MET A 518 15.54 9.35 -16.46
C MET A 518 14.90 8.96 -17.79
N GLU A 519 13.56 8.93 -17.89
CA GLU A 519 12.84 8.71 -19.15
C GLU A 519 13.07 9.85 -20.15
N ALA A 520 13.00 11.10 -19.70
CA ALA A 520 13.29 12.27 -20.52
C ALA A 520 14.76 12.26 -20.99
N LEU A 521 15.67 11.98 -20.07
CA LEU A 521 17.10 11.89 -20.33
C LEU A 521 17.44 10.79 -21.33
N ALA A 522 16.83 9.62 -21.16
CA ALA A 522 16.96 8.48 -22.07
C ALA A 522 16.42 8.81 -23.46
N SER A 523 15.28 9.50 -23.55
CA SER A 523 14.67 9.90 -24.82
C SER A 523 15.51 10.90 -25.61
N GLU A 524 16.27 11.76 -24.93
CA GLU A 524 17.17 12.74 -25.55
C GLU A 524 18.50 12.10 -25.98
N THR A 525 18.99 11.12 -25.22
CA THR A 525 20.39 10.67 -25.29
C THR A 525 20.56 9.31 -25.97
N LEU A 526 19.58 8.42 -25.84
CA LEU A 526 19.69 7.06 -26.36
C LEU A 526 19.27 6.98 -27.84
N PRO A 527 19.96 6.16 -28.65
CA PRO A 527 19.55 5.91 -30.02
C PRO A 527 18.32 4.99 -30.09
N SER A 528 17.66 4.93 -31.25
CA SER A 528 16.41 4.19 -31.46
C SER A 528 16.51 2.68 -31.20
N GLU A 529 17.72 2.13 -31.30
CA GLU A 529 18.05 0.72 -31.10
C GLU A 529 18.18 0.35 -29.61
N ALA A 530 18.35 1.36 -28.74
CA ALA A 530 18.43 1.14 -27.31
C ALA A 530 17.05 0.83 -26.72
N ARG A 531 17.03 -0.03 -25.70
CA ARG A 531 15.81 -0.38 -24.95
C ARG A 531 15.94 0.11 -23.52
N LEU A 532 15.05 1.01 -23.14
CA LEU A 532 14.90 1.41 -21.74
C LEU A 532 14.02 0.38 -21.02
N GLY A 533 14.49 -0.07 -19.87
CA GLY A 533 13.76 -0.89 -18.92
C GLY A 533 13.92 -0.35 -17.51
N PHE A 534 13.13 -0.88 -16.59
CA PHE A 534 13.21 -0.55 -15.18
C PHE A 534 13.28 -1.85 -14.37
N GLY A 535 13.93 -1.77 -13.21
CA GLY A 535 14.07 -2.92 -12.31
C GLY A 535 13.68 -2.60 -10.88
N GLY A 536 13.44 -3.63 -10.08
CA GLY A 536 13.16 -3.48 -8.64
C GLY A 536 11.96 -2.58 -8.36
N GLN A 537 12.13 -1.61 -7.45
CA GLN A 537 11.04 -0.71 -7.04
C GLN A 537 10.58 0.20 -8.18
N SER A 538 11.46 0.59 -9.11
CA SER A 538 11.09 1.44 -10.26
C SER A 538 10.10 0.74 -11.19
N GLN A 539 10.32 -0.55 -11.47
CA GLN A 539 9.40 -1.37 -12.27
C GLN A 539 8.05 -1.51 -11.56
N GLN A 540 8.07 -1.86 -10.27
CA GLN A 540 6.86 -2.03 -9.48
C GLN A 540 6.03 -0.73 -9.41
N PHE A 541 6.69 0.43 -9.32
CA PHE A 541 6.04 1.74 -9.33
C PHE A 541 5.35 2.03 -10.66
N LEU A 542 6.00 1.77 -11.80
CA LEU A 542 5.42 2.01 -13.14
C LEU A 542 4.23 1.09 -13.44
N GLU A 543 4.36 -0.20 -13.12
CA GLU A 543 3.27 -1.17 -13.25
C GLU A 543 2.06 -0.77 -12.38
N THR A 544 2.31 -0.24 -11.18
CA THR A 544 1.24 0.19 -10.27
C THR A 544 0.61 1.51 -10.69
N SER A 545 1.42 2.52 -11.03
CA SER A 545 0.94 3.88 -11.27
C SER A 545 0.07 3.99 -12.52
N SER A 546 0.36 3.21 -13.56
CA SER A 546 -0.46 3.16 -14.79
C SER A 546 -1.81 2.48 -14.56
N GLY A 547 -1.86 1.42 -13.75
CA GLY A 547 -3.10 0.69 -13.44
C GLY A 547 -4.07 1.47 -12.55
N VAL A 548 -3.57 2.24 -11.58
CA VAL A 548 -4.40 2.93 -10.59
C VAL A 548 -5.35 3.95 -11.22
N ALA A 549 -4.88 4.75 -12.18
CA ALA A 549 -5.73 5.77 -12.82
C ALA A 549 -6.88 5.13 -13.64
N LEU A 550 -6.59 4.06 -14.36
CA LEU A 550 -7.59 3.29 -15.12
C LEU A 550 -8.64 2.69 -14.20
N VAL A 551 -8.21 2.08 -13.09
CA VAL A 551 -9.10 1.43 -12.12
C VAL A 551 -9.96 2.46 -11.39
N PHE A 552 -9.38 3.61 -11.04
CA PHE A 552 -10.13 4.71 -10.43
C PHE A 552 -11.21 5.23 -11.38
N GLY A 553 -10.88 5.46 -12.66
CA GLY A 553 -11.84 5.84 -13.68
C GLY A 553 -12.94 4.79 -13.89
N MET A 554 -12.57 3.51 -13.91
CA MET A 554 -13.50 2.39 -14.02
C MET A 554 -14.44 2.30 -12.80
N ALA A 555 -13.91 2.49 -11.59
CA ALA A 555 -14.69 2.49 -10.35
C ALA A 555 -15.72 3.64 -10.36
N LEU A 556 -15.31 4.86 -10.74
CA LEU A 556 -16.24 5.99 -10.88
C LEU A 556 -17.33 5.70 -11.93
N LEU A 557 -16.96 5.09 -13.06
CA LEU A 557 -17.91 4.72 -14.11
C LEU A 557 -18.91 3.67 -13.61
N ILE A 558 -18.44 2.60 -12.96
CA ILE A 558 -19.31 1.54 -12.45
C ILE A 558 -20.24 2.08 -11.35
N VAL A 559 -19.73 2.91 -10.44
CA VAL A 559 -20.55 3.61 -9.45
C VAL A 559 -21.62 4.46 -10.12
N PHE A 560 -21.24 5.25 -11.13
CA PHE A 560 -22.20 6.07 -11.88
C PHE A 560 -23.30 5.20 -12.52
N LEU A 561 -22.93 4.08 -13.15
CA LEU A 561 -23.89 3.16 -13.79
C LEU A 561 -24.81 2.48 -12.78
N VAL A 562 -24.28 2.05 -11.63
CA VAL A 562 -25.07 1.45 -10.54
C VAL A 562 -26.06 2.46 -9.97
N LEU A 563 -25.62 3.69 -9.71
CA LEU A 563 -26.50 4.76 -9.27
C LEU A 563 -27.54 5.11 -10.35
N ALA A 564 -27.16 5.08 -11.64
CA ALA A 564 -28.08 5.39 -12.73
C ALA A 564 -29.18 4.34 -12.86
N ALA A 565 -28.82 3.06 -12.75
CA ALA A 565 -29.78 1.97 -12.70
C ALA A 565 -30.68 2.07 -11.47
N GLN A 566 -30.11 2.47 -10.33
CA GLN A 566 -30.87 2.58 -9.09
C GLN A 566 -31.87 3.74 -9.10
N PHE A 567 -31.44 4.94 -9.48
CA PHE A 567 -32.31 6.12 -9.49
C PHE A 567 -33.15 6.22 -10.76
N GLU A 568 -33.03 5.24 -11.67
CA GLU A 568 -33.65 5.24 -13.01
C GLU A 568 -33.42 6.57 -13.75
N SER A 569 -32.22 7.15 -13.58
CA SER A 569 -31.91 8.52 -14.01
C SER A 569 -30.42 8.73 -14.16
N PHE A 570 -30.00 9.47 -15.18
CA PHE A 570 -28.60 9.89 -15.33
C PHE A 570 -28.27 11.19 -14.57
N VAL A 571 -29.28 11.96 -14.16
CA VAL A 571 -29.11 13.26 -13.50
C VAL A 571 -28.79 13.08 -12.01
N HIS A 572 -29.51 12.19 -11.32
CA HIS A 572 -29.29 11.92 -9.90
C HIS A 572 -27.88 11.40 -9.58
N PRO A 573 -27.33 10.42 -10.32
CA PRO A 573 -25.93 9.99 -10.18
C PRO A 573 -24.95 11.12 -10.44
N LEU A 574 -25.19 11.96 -11.46
CA LEU A 574 -24.30 13.09 -11.77
C LEU A 574 -24.21 14.08 -10.60
N ILE A 575 -25.35 14.38 -9.95
CA ILE A 575 -25.39 15.24 -8.76
C ILE A 575 -24.52 14.66 -7.63
N ILE A 576 -24.63 13.35 -7.39
CA ILE A 576 -23.88 12.65 -6.34
C ILE A 576 -22.38 12.64 -6.69
N MET A 577 -22.03 12.28 -7.92
CA MET A 577 -20.65 12.14 -8.38
C MET A 577 -19.90 13.46 -8.44
N LEU A 578 -20.57 14.59 -8.69
CA LEU A 578 -19.97 15.93 -8.65
C LEU A 578 -19.47 16.33 -7.25
N SER A 579 -19.92 15.65 -6.20
CA SER A 579 -19.42 15.86 -4.83
C SER A 579 -18.12 15.10 -4.53
N VAL A 580 -17.81 14.05 -5.29
CA VAL A 580 -16.65 13.16 -5.07
C VAL A 580 -15.30 13.87 -5.23
N PRO A 581 -15.05 14.70 -6.26
CA PRO A 581 -13.78 15.42 -6.40
C PRO A 581 -13.44 16.28 -5.16
N LEU A 582 -14.46 16.81 -4.48
CA LEU A 582 -14.29 17.61 -3.29
C LEU A 582 -13.77 16.78 -2.10
N ALA A 583 -14.12 15.50 -2.05
CA ALA A 583 -13.62 14.59 -1.04
C ALA A 583 -12.19 14.13 -1.27
N ILE A 584 -11.87 13.85 -2.52
CA ILE A 584 -10.48 13.63 -2.95
C ILE A 584 -9.65 14.88 -2.60
N SER A 585 -10.19 16.07 -2.86
CA SER A 585 -9.53 17.34 -2.52
C SER A 585 -9.26 17.48 -1.02
N GLY A 586 -10.25 17.19 -0.17
CA GLY A 586 -10.08 17.21 1.28
C GLY A 586 -9.01 16.22 1.77
N ALA A 587 -8.97 15.02 1.18
CA ALA A 587 -7.98 14.01 1.50
C ALA A 587 -6.56 14.40 1.06
N LEU A 588 -6.39 14.92 -0.15
CA LEU A 588 -5.09 15.38 -0.64
C LEU A 588 -4.56 16.54 0.21
N MET A 589 -5.42 17.47 0.62
CA MET A 589 -5.05 18.54 1.55
C MET A 589 -4.62 17.98 2.91
N ALA A 590 -5.32 16.97 3.43
CA ALA A 590 -4.96 16.35 4.69
C ALA A 590 -3.61 15.62 4.63
N LEU A 591 -3.32 14.91 3.53
CA LEU A 591 -2.02 14.31 3.29
C LEU A 591 -0.92 15.38 3.24
N LEU A 592 -1.18 16.51 2.58
CA LEU A 592 -0.21 17.60 2.47
C LEU A 592 0.08 18.24 3.84
N ILE A 593 -0.95 18.51 4.63
CA ILE A 593 -0.82 19.12 5.98
C ILE A 593 -0.07 18.18 6.94
N THR A 594 -0.27 16.88 6.81
CA THR A 594 0.39 15.86 7.65
C THR A 594 1.78 15.47 7.15
N GLY A 595 2.20 15.96 5.98
CA GLY A 595 3.50 15.64 5.38
C GLY A 595 3.62 14.19 4.90
N ASN A 596 2.50 13.56 4.54
CA ASN A 596 2.46 12.17 4.07
C ASN A 596 2.62 12.10 2.53
N SER A 597 2.87 10.90 2.00
CA SER A 597 3.03 10.67 0.55
C SER A 597 1.76 10.12 -0.08
N LEU A 598 1.60 10.35 -1.38
CA LEU A 598 0.64 9.64 -2.20
C LEU A 598 1.19 8.24 -2.51
N ASN A 599 0.76 7.27 -1.70
CA ASN A 599 1.13 5.86 -1.76
C ASN A 599 -0.08 4.94 -1.90
N ILE A 600 0.18 3.64 -2.09
CA ILE A 600 -0.83 2.58 -2.23
C ILE A 600 -1.91 2.63 -1.15
N TYR A 601 -1.53 2.80 0.12
CA TYR A 601 -2.48 2.86 1.24
C TYR A 601 -3.35 4.11 1.18
N SER A 602 -2.75 5.28 0.91
CA SER A 602 -3.49 6.53 0.75
C SER A 602 -4.48 6.48 -0.43
N GLN A 603 -4.10 5.83 -1.54
CA GLN A 603 -4.95 5.66 -2.72
C GLN A 603 -6.16 4.77 -2.42
N VAL A 604 -5.99 3.70 -1.64
CA VAL A 604 -7.12 2.90 -1.15
C VAL A 604 -8.08 3.74 -0.32
N GLY A 605 -7.54 4.57 0.58
CA GLY A 605 -8.34 5.53 1.34
C GLY A 605 -9.12 6.48 0.43
N LEU A 606 -8.51 6.98 -0.64
CA LEU A 606 -9.17 7.86 -1.61
C LEU A 606 -10.33 7.16 -2.32
N VAL A 607 -10.16 5.88 -2.69
CA VAL A 607 -11.23 5.11 -3.31
C VAL A 607 -12.35 4.83 -2.32
N LEU A 608 -12.04 4.45 -1.08
CA LEU A 608 -13.02 4.27 -0.02
C LEU A 608 -13.85 5.56 0.20
N LEU A 609 -13.22 6.74 0.16
CA LEU A 609 -13.91 8.02 0.27
C LEU A 609 -14.95 8.23 -0.84
N VAL A 610 -14.73 7.74 -2.06
CA VAL A 610 -15.72 7.83 -3.15
C VAL A 610 -17.04 7.20 -2.70
N GLY A 611 -16.99 5.99 -2.15
CA GLY A 611 -18.18 5.27 -1.67
C GLY A 611 -18.82 5.92 -0.46
N LEU A 612 -18.03 6.36 0.52
CA LEU A 612 -18.55 7.06 1.72
C LEU A 612 -19.21 8.39 1.37
N MET A 613 -18.69 9.11 0.39
CA MET A 613 -19.27 10.37 -0.08
C MET A 613 -20.52 10.16 -0.91
N ALA A 614 -20.49 9.16 -1.80
CA ALA A 614 -21.67 8.78 -2.56
C ALA A 614 -22.81 8.43 -1.60
N LYS A 615 -22.55 7.66 -0.52
CA LYS A 615 -23.52 7.35 0.53
C LYS A 615 -24.21 8.58 1.11
N ASN A 616 -23.44 9.60 1.49
CA ASN A 616 -24.01 10.84 2.03
C ASN A 616 -24.88 11.58 1.00
N GLY A 617 -24.48 11.56 -0.28
CA GLY A 617 -25.27 12.12 -1.37
C GLY A 617 -26.57 11.36 -1.63
N ILE A 618 -26.51 10.03 -1.66
CA ILE A 618 -27.66 9.12 -1.88
C ILE A 618 -28.77 9.41 -0.87
N LEU A 619 -28.44 9.52 0.43
CA LEU A 619 -29.43 9.76 1.49
C LEU A 619 -30.22 11.06 1.31
N ILE A 620 -29.58 12.11 0.80
CA ILE A 620 -30.23 13.41 0.51
C ILE A 620 -31.08 13.30 -0.75
N VAL A 621 -30.49 12.80 -1.84
CA VAL A 621 -31.12 12.74 -3.17
C VAL A 621 -32.35 11.83 -3.17
N GLU A 622 -32.26 10.66 -2.54
CA GLU A 622 -33.37 9.71 -2.45
C GLU A 622 -34.54 10.29 -1.65
N PHE A 623 -34.27 10.88 -0.48
CA PHE A 623 -35.35 11.44 0.34
C PHE A 623 -35.97 12.69 -0.31
N ALA A 624 -35.18 13.48 -1.04
CA ALA A 624 -35.71 14.56 -1.86
C ALA A 624 -36.60 14.03 -3.00
N ASN A 625 -36.21 12.92 -3.64
CA ASN A 625 -37.05 12.27 -4.65
C ASN A 625 -38.37 11.74 -4.07
N GLN A 626 -38.33 11.10 -2.89
CA GLN A 626 -39.56 10.66 -2.19
C GLN A 626 -40.52 11.83 -1.94
N LEU A 627 -40.01 12.97 -1.47
CA LEU A 627 -40.83 14.18 -1.26
C LEU A 627 -41.37 14.77 -2.57
N ARG A 628 -40.62 14.66 -3.67
CA ARG A 628 -41.11 15.07 -5.01
C ARG A 628 -42.20 14.13 -5.53
N ASP A 629 -42.09 12.84 -5.26
CA ASP A 629 -43.16 11.86 -5.56
C ASP A 629 -44.40 12.10 -4.70
N GLU A 630 -44.27 12.75 -3.54
CA GLU A 630 -45.38 13.26 -2.72
C GLU A 630 -45.94 14.62 -3.21
N GLY A 631 -45.39 15.19 -4.29
CA GLY A 631 -45.86 16.42 -4.91
C GLY A 631 -45.16 17.71 -4.47
N ARG A 632 -44.08 17.64 -3.68
CA ARG A 632 -43.28 18.82 -3.29
C ARG A 632 -42.49 19.38 -4.47
N SER A 633 -42.28 20.70 -4.48
CA SER A 633 -41.36 21.34 -5.44
C SER A 633 -39.91 20.90 -5.19
N VAL A 634 -39.06 20.93 -6.24
CA VAL A 634 -37.63 20.51 -6.16
C VAL A 634 -36.92 21.18 -4.98
N ARG A 635 -37.13 22.50 -4.83
CA ARG A 635 -36.47 23.32 -3.82
C ARG A 635 -36.95 23.03 -2.40
N GLU A 636 -38.26 22.84 -2.22
CA GLU A 636 -38.82 22.49 -0.91
C GLU A 636 -38.40 21.08 -0.50
N ALA A 637 -38.45 20.13 -1.44
CA ALA A 637 -38.05 18.75 -1.24
C ALA A 637 -36.60 18.65 -0.77
N VAL A 638 -35.67 19.33 -1.43
CA VAL A 638 -34.24 19.26 -1.06
C VAL A 638 -33.94 19.94 0.28
N LEU A 639 -34.61 21.05 0.59
CA LEU A 639 -34.45 21.74 1.88
C LEU A 639 -34.98 20.89 3.05
N GLU A 640 -36.14 20.27 2.88
CA GLU A 640 -36.74 19.38 3.87
C GLU A 640 -35.92 18.10 4.02
N ALA A 641 -35.52 17.47 2.91
CA ALA A 641 -34.67 16.29 2.91
C ALA A 641 -33.33 16.52 3.62
N SER A 642 -32.64 17.62 3.28
CA SER A 642 -31.33 17.93 3.88
C SER A 642 -31.46 18.20 5.38
N ALA A 643 -32.54 18.86 5.82
CA ALA A 643 -32.76 19.13 7.25
C ALA A 643 -33.06 17.85 8.05
N VAL A 644 -33.91 16.97 7.52
CA VAL A 644 -34.26 15.70 8.17
C VAL A 644 -33.06 14.74 8.19
N ARG A 645 -32.24 14.74 7.14
CA ARG A 645 -31.08 13.85 7.01
C ARG A 645 -29.81 14.35 7.69
N LEU A 646 -29.76 15.60 8.14
CA LEU A 646 -28.57 16.18 8.79
C LEU A 646 -28.10 15.36 9.99
N ARG A 647 -29.01 14.97 10.90
CA ARG A 647 -28.67 14.18 12.09
C ARG A 647 -28.12 12.80 11.71
N PRO A 648 -28.78 11.98 10.86
CA PRO A 648 -28.23 10.72 10.40
C PRO A 648 -26.86 10.88 9.73
N ILE A 649 -26.70 11.85 8.82
CA ILE A 649 -25.43 12.08 8.10
C ILE A 649 -24.30 12.49 9.06
N LEU A 650 -24.56 13.38 10.02
CA LEU A 650 -23.55 13.76 11.00
C LEU A 650 -23.17 12.58 11.91
N MET A 651 -24.13 11.72 12.24
CA MET A 651 -23.88 10.54 13.05
C MET A 651 -22.93 9.55 12.34
N THR A 652 -23.18 9.25 11.06
CA THR A 652 -22.32 8.35 10.26
C THR A 652 -20.93 8.96 10.03
N VAL A 653 -20.87 10.26 9.70
CA VAL A 653 -19.61 10.99 9.49
C VAL A 653 -18.77 11.01 10.77
N VAL A 654 -19.35 11.41 11.90
CA VAL A 654 -18.63 11.49 13.18
C VAL A 654 -18.23 10.09 13.66
N SER A 655 -19.09 9.08 13.51
CA SER A 655 -18.78 7.70 13.84
C SER A 655 -17.60 7.17 13.02
N THR A 656 -17.60 7.41 11.70
CA THR A 656 -16.51 6.96 10.82
C THR A 656 -15.22 7.72 11.07
N VAL A 657 -15.27 9.05 11.27
CA VAL A 657 -14.09 9.87 11.60
C VAL A 657 -13.47 9.43 12.93
N LEU A 658 -14.28 9.27 13.98
CA LEU A 658 -13.79 8.86 15.29
C LEU A 658 -13.40 7.37 15.32
N GLY A 659 -14.07 6.52 14.54
CA GLY A 659 -13.71 5.12 14.35
C GLY A 659 -12.38 4.94 13.61
N ALA A 660 -12.02 5.89 12.72
CA ALA A 660 -10.73 5.95 12.06
C ALA A 660 -9.64 6.64 12.90
N ALA A 661 -10.00 7.38 13.96
CA ALA A 661 -9.04 8.07 14.82
C ALA A 661 -7.93 7.16 15.41
N PRO A 662 -8.23 5.92 15.87
CA PRO A 662 -7.20 5.00 16.31
C PRO A 662 -6.13 4.68 15.26
N LEU A 663 -6.43 4.76 13.97
CA LEU A 663 -5.45 4.52 12.90
C LEU A 663 -4.40 5.64 12.83
N VAL A 664 -4.77 6.87 13.17
CA VAL A 664 -3.88 8.03 13.14
C VAL A 664 -3.07 8.14 14.43
N PHE A 665 -3.64 7.75 15.57
CA PHE A 665 -2.95 7.76 16.86
C PHE A 665 -2.24 6.45 17.19
N ALA A 666 -2.33 5.44 16.32
CA ALA A 666 -1.64 4.18 16.50
C ALA A 666 -0.12 4.37 16.49
N SER A 667 0.55 3.67 17.40
CA SER A 667 2.01 3.56 17.47
C SER A 667 2.44 2.10 17.26
N GLY A 668 3.75 1.86 17.24
CA GLY A 668 4.31 0.52 17.10
C GLY A 668 4.43 0.04 15.65
N ALA A 669 4.52 -1.27 15.48
CA ALA A 669 4.80 -1.90 14.19
C ALA A 669 3.74 -1.54 13.12
N GLY A 670 4.19 -1.04 11.97
CA GLY A 670 3.32 -0.70 10.84
C GLY A 670 2.34 0.44 11.12
N ALA A 671 2.70 1.36 12.01
CA ALA A 671 1.89 2.56 12.30
C ALA A 671 1.77 3.48 11.07
N GLU A 672 2.80 3.56 10.22
CA GLU A 672 2.87 4.48 9.08
C GLU A 672 1.81 4.14 8.02
N SER A 673 1.63 2.86 7.75
CA SER A 673 0.63 2.33 6.83
C SER A 673 -0.80 2.62 7.33
N ARG A 674 -1.05 2.48 8.65
CA ARG A 674 -2.33 2.84 9.30
C ARG A 674 -2.57 4.35 9.28
N PHE A 675 -1.55 5.13 9.61
CA PHE A 675 -1.58 6.59 9.63
C PHE A 675 -1.93 7.18 8.26
N ALA A 676 -1.37 6.63 7.17
CA ALA A 676 -1.68 7.05 5.80
C ALA A 676 -3.17 6.88 5.46
N ILE A 677 -3.76 5.71 5.74
CA ILE A 677 -5.19 5.50 5.48
C ILE A 677 -6.06 6.34 6.40
N GLY A 678 -5.75 6.34 7.71
CA GLY A 678 -6.50 7.09 8.70
C GLY A 678 -6.55 8.59 8.39
N THR A 679 -5.43 9.17 7.96
CA THR A 679 -5.35 10.59 7.56
C THR A 679 -6.25 10.90 6.39
N VAL A 680 -6.25 10.05 5.37
CA VAL A 680 -7.11 10.22 4.19
C VAL A 680 -8.58 10.20 4.60
N ILE A 681 -8.99 9.22 5.39
CA ILE A 681 -10.39 9.09 5.81
C ILE A 681 -10.80 10.26 6.69
N ILE A 682 -10.05 10.56 7.75
CA ILE A 682 -10.40 11.63 8.69
C ILE A 682 -10.41 12.98 7.98
N GLY A 683 -9.36 13.30 7.23
CA GLY A 683 -9.23 14.57 6.55
C GLY A 683 -10.21 14.72 5.39
N GLY A 684 -10.30 13.72 4.53
CA GLY A 684 -11.23 13.69 3.41
C GLY A 684 -12.68 13.77 3.88
N LEU A 685 -13.10 12.91 4.79
CA LEU A 685 -14.48 12.88 5.29
C LEU A 685 -14.83 14.15 6.07
N SER A 686 -13.94 14.68 6.91
CA SER A 686 -14.24 15.88 7.72
C SER A 686 -14.36 17.14 6.85
N ILE A 687 -13.40 17.37 5.96
CA ILE A 687 -13.39 18.57 5.12
C ILE A 687 -14.50 18.48 4.07
N ALA A 688 -14.66 17.32 3.44
CA ALA A 688 -15.65 17.15 2.38
C ALA A 688 -17.06 17.15 2.90
N SER A 689 -17.37 16.48 4.01
CA SER A 689 -18.74 16.45 4.55
C SER A 689 -19.27 17.85 4.84
N GLY A 690 -18.41 18.73 5.38
CA GLY A 690 -18.78 20.14 5.61
C GLY A 690 -19.18 20.86 4.33
N MET A 691 -18.49 20.60 3.21
CA MET A 691 -18.76 21.25 1.94
C MET A 691 -19.88 20.57 1.13
N THR A 692 -19.94 19.23 1.13
CA THR A 692 -20.93 18.45 0.37
C THR A 692 -22.33 18.58 0.96
N LEU A 693 -22.47 18.81 2.28
CA LEU A 693 -23.73 19.20 2.91
C LEU A 693 -24.35 20.46 2.29
N PHE A 694 -23.56 21.37 1.70
CA PHE A 694 -24.10 22.53 0.99
C PHE A 694 -24.10 22.34 -0.53
N LEU A 695 -23.06 21.72 -1.08
CA LEU A 695 -22.92 21.54 -2.52
C LEU A 695 -23.97 20.59 -3.10
N THR A 696 -24.20 19.43 -2.47
CA THR A 696 -25.12 18.41 -3.01
C THR A 696 -26.56 18.93 -3.14
N PRO A 697 -27.14 19.62 -2.13
CA PRO A 697 -28.46 20.21 -2.29
C PRO A 697 -28.52 21.33 -3.34
N VAL A 698 -27.47 22.14 -3.47
CA VAL A 698 -27.38 23.20 -4.49
C VAL A 698 -27.34 22.60 -5.90
N LEU A 699 -26.54 21.55 -6.09
CA LEU A 699 -26.50 20.82 -7.36
C LEU A 699 -27.83 20.15 -7.67
N TYR A 700 -28.50 19.60 -6.65
CA TYR A 700 -29.83 19.02 -6.81
C TYR A 700 -30.87 20.07 -7.25
N ASP A 701 -30.93 21.24 -6.60
CA ASP A 701 -31.85 22.33 -6.99
C ASP A 701 -31.63 22.79 -8.45
N LEU A 702 -30.36 22.85 -8.89
CA LEU A 702 -29.99 23.28 -10.24
C LEU A 702 -30.23 22.22 -11.32
N LEU A 703 -30.02 20.94 -11.02
CA LEU A 703 -30.02 19.86 -12.00
C LEU A 703 -31.28 19.00 -11.96
N ALA A 704 -31.88 18.79 -10.79
CA ALA A 704 -33.04 17.90 -10.65
C ALA A 704 -34.31 18.44 -11.36
N ARG A 705 -34.36 19.74 -11.70
CA ARG A 705 -35.40 20.30 -12.59
C ARG A 705 -35.42 19.68 -13.99
N PHE A 706 -34.34 19.03 -14.41
CA PHE A 706 -34.24 18.30 -15.68
C PHE A 706 -34.60 16.81 -15.54
N SER A 707 -35.06 16.37 -14.37
CA SER A 707 -35.53 15.00 -14.10
C SER A 707 -37.02 14.99 -13.78
N THR A 708 -37.77 14.09 -14.41
CA THR A 708 -39.18 13.83 -14.08
C THR A 708 -39.29 12.87 -12.89
N PRO A 709 -40.16 13.12 -11.91
CA PRO A 709 -40.42 12.17 -10.82
C PRO A 709 -40.98 10.84 -11.37
N ILE A 710 -40.59 9.73 -10.74
CA ILE A 710 -41.00 8.37 -11.17
C ILE A 710 -42.52 8.26 -11.12
N ARG A 711 -43.16 8.84 -10.09
CA ARG A 711 -44.61 8.78 -9.94
C ARG A 711 -45.37 9.53 -11.03
N VAL A 712 -44.83 10.63 -11.57
CA VAL A 712 -45.47 11.36 -12.69
C VAL A 712 -45.46 10.52 -13.96
N THR A 713 -44.40 9.72 -14.15
CA THR A 713 -44.29 8.80 -15.30
C THR A 713 -45.21 7.59 -15.12
N GLY A 714 -45.32 7.06 -13.90
CA GLY A 714 -46.27 6.01 -13.54
C GLY A 714 -47.73 6.45 -13.67
N ASP A 715 -48.08 7.62 -13.12
CA ASP A 715 -49.42 8.20 -13.22
C ASP A 715 -49.77 8.52 -14.69
N ALA A 716 -48.81 8.93 -15.51
CA ALA A 716 -48.98 9.12 -16.95
C ALA A 716 -49.18 7.79 -17.71
N LEU A 717 -48.43 6.75 -17.34
CA LEU A 717 -48.59 5.41 -17.90
C LEU A 717 -49.94 4.79 -17.49
N ASP A 718 -50.36 4.94 -16.23
CA ASP A 718 -51.66 4.49 -15.73
C ASP A 718 -52.81 5.25 -16.42
N ALA A 719 -52.63 6.54 -16.70
CA ALA A 719 -53.56 7.33 -17.50
C ALA A 719 -53.63 6.86 -18.96
N GLU A 720 -52.50 6.59 -19.62
CA GLU A 720 -52.46 6.04 -20.98
C GLU A 720 -53.05 4.63 -21.04
N LEU A 721 -52.79 3.77 -20.04
CA LEU A 721 -53.36 2.43 -19.91
C LEU A 721 -54.87 2.47 -19.69
N ALA A 722 -55.36 3.44 -18.92
CA ALA A 722 -56.80 3.65 -18.73
C ALA A 722 -57.50 4.13 -20.01
N ASP A 723 -56.86 5.00 -20.79
CA ASP A 723 -57.38 5.49 -22.08
C ASP A 723 -57.31 4.42 -23.20
N SER A 724 -56.41 3.44 -23.08
CA SER A 724 -56.24 2.37 -24.07
C SER A 724 -57.05 1.09 -23.76
N GLN A 725 -57.82 1.06 -22.67
CA GLN A 725 -58.84 0.03 -22.47
C GLN A 725 -60.07 0.29 -23.38
N PRO A 726 -60.50 -0.68 -24.21
CA PRO A 726 -61.68 -0.50 -25.03
C PRO A 726 -62.92 -0.30 -24.14
N SER A 727 -63.70 0.75 -24.42
CA SER A 727 -65.00 0.96 -23.77
C SER A 727 -65.88 -0.31 -23.90
N PRO A 728 -66.56 -0.78 -22.83
CA PRO A 728 -67.40 -1.98 -22.87
C PRO A 728 -68.72 -1.83 -23.68
N SER A 729 -68.84 -0.87 -24.61
CA SER A 729 -70.10 -0.54 -25.28
C SER A 729 -70.14 -0.83 -26.77
N ALA A 730 -69.39 -1.83 -27.26
CA ALA A 730 -69.47 -2.28 -28.66
C ALA A 730 -69.77 -3.79 -28.77
N ALA A 731 -70.69 -4.27 -27.94
CA ALA A 731 -71.31 -5.58 -28.06
C ALA A 731 -72.80 -5.49 -27.68
N GLU A 732 -73.58 -4.82 -28.52
CA GLU A 732 -75.00 -5.09 -28.73
C GLU A 732 -75.28 -5.17 -30.24
#